data_AF-A0A661BJ11-F1
#
_entry.id   AF-A0A661BJ11-F1
#
_cell.length_a   1.000
_cell.length_b   1.000
_cell.length_c   1.000
_cell.angle_alpha   90.00
_cell.angle_beta   90.00
_cell.angle_gamma   90.00
#
_symmetry.space_group_name_H-M   'P 1'
#
loop_
_entity.id
_entity.type
_entity.pdbx_description
1 polymer ?
#
loop_
_entity_poly.entity_id
_entity_poly.type
_entity_poly.pdbx_seq_one_letter_code
_entity_poly.pdbx_strand_id
1 'polypeptide(L)'
;MQLYLNMLSNNTFTRRLKMNLRKATFVVLFTIIAWSMLWGATNSNGLQVTGMKLIRKGTEHQFKRVSDAEFGLEISCTEDTGSVDIVFVLDTTGSMGTYISSAVDHIVEFAETMATTGFDYAFGIVTYGDGFNFPHGYTPTQDVDTFISWMTMGSSGGGDTPETALDGIMAAVDSINWRTGALKVIILLTDACFCEEGDGCYDCTSIWDADTVARRLLDDGFMFFAATRNPLYSSSCCDGAYSLWWYQNISDSTGGSWFDITESFASIYTDIIELLGTFQVIQVDVANYSGSDLDSIFAYITLGSCIELLYGENPALRPSLPDGDTIHFFWRVNYSEGCTGPDACFEVSLSSADGSYSDLERGCFFIPNCWCSPVIAGNISPEIGVWSACDPQAMVIGIYDEDGVNESSIVFDANGTEITYPDPSLTYDDGTLTYLPDTGAFISGDSVYYELVDAEDETGCTLSTPASGWFLVDLDPPEFSDEQPEDGIMVGGIPSTISLIITDEYAGVDENTIYLIVDGTDTFTVDSTRLTFSDSTLQFDPIGLYSWGAGDTVEICVYSADLVDSTYCGPNGDTFCWEFMVDKLHLFFEDTIVNAGDNIVYPLFADDPARFSIYDYEMQVRYNPAVIRVDSVTTNGTASDGFTLDWDTLGGIITITASNTSPVGASSFFLNLHLHILDNVSGGAFTNMQLTEGIFDSGRVDYWADDGIILVNWSQTQWVHDLIFFGNDTVTGGYLDPMNLAIGCGYAATSGWDPAYDIHIPIPPPSQTDAYILLDDPDYPAIRRLGRSIQNSFELPVVWYIVTQAVVGSLYWSPRYFPPGIFTLNGYIDMKRDSIYHYSENETLQIVYSQPEIGEGTIEGCPGWNLLSLPTSITVSGWTSAIDEIIFGPLEYDARIRTYVNNDPPRLGFGFWVFAMNEFTSEIGGIPITSISIPVYRGWNLIGSISSDSITYHTDPSGIMLTDMIFEWSCETGAYQLASEIESGKGYWIFCTQDGVLHLE
;
A
#
# COMPACT_ATOMS: atom_id res chain seq x y z
N MET A 1 -3.62 48.92 -17.53
CA MET A 1 -4.99 49.45 -17.36
C MET A 1 -5.16 49.63 -15.87
N GLN A 2 -5.02 50.89 -15.47
CA GLN A 2 -6.10 51.60 -14.80
C GLN A 2 -6.22 51.04 -13.38
N LEU A 3 -5.74 51.82 -12.42
CA LEU A 3 -6.61 52.81 -11.80
C LEU A 3 -7.80 52.09 -11.20
N TYR A 4 -7.94 52.42 -9.93
CA TYR A 4 -9.24 52.74 -9.39
C TYR A 4 -10.05 51.51 -9.07
N LEU A 5 -10.48 51.33 -7.85
CA LEU A 5 -10.55 52.22 -6.70
C LEU A 5 -10.88 51.19 -5.63
N ASN A 6 -10.18 51.23 -4.51
CA ASN A 6 -10.58 52.12 -3.43
C ASN A 6 -12.09 51.98 -3.15
N MET A 7 -12.49 51.88 -1.90
CA MET A 7 -12.45 53.01 -0.99
C MET A 7 -13.25 52.44 0.17
N LEU A 8 -12.75 52.36 1.39
CA LEU A 8 -12.42 53.44 2.33
C LEU A 8 -12.69 52.76 3.70
N SER A 9 -12.05 53.00 4.83
CA SER A 9 -11.28 54.11 5.41
C SER A 9 -10.86 53.57 6.80
N ASN A 10 -9.91 54.08 7.58
CA ASN A 10 -9.36 55.41 7.72
C ASN A 10 -8.15 55.29 8.66
N ASN A 11 -7.06 55.96 8.29
CA ASN A 11 -6.23 56.81 9.15
C ASN A 11 -6.35 56.64 10.68
N THR A 12 -5.24 56.32 11.36
CA THR A 12 -4.39 57.28 12.11
C THR A 12 -3.34 56.52 12.92
N PHE A 13 -2.25 57.20 13.31
CA PHE A 13 -1.24 56.77 14.29
C PHE A 13 0.02 56.00 13.83
N THR A 14 0.87 56.65 13.02
CA THR A 14 2.36 56.55 13.17
C THR A 14 3.10 57.71 12.48
N ARG A 15 2.44 58.88 12.45
CA ARG A 15 3.04 60.17 12.05
C ARG A 15 3.08 61.12 13.25
N ARG A 16 3.60 60.66 14.38
CA ARG A 16 3.97 61.45 15.57
C ARG A 16 4.92 60.64 16.45
N LEU A 17 6.20 60.56 16.07
CA LEU A 17 7.32 60.53 17.03
C LEU A 17 8.69 60.79 16.36
N LYS A 18 8.78 60.79 15.02
CA LYS A 18 9.98 61.23 14.27
C LYS A 18 10.10 62.75 14.03
N MET A 19 9.38 63.59 14.77
CA MET A 19 9.43 65.05 14.58
C MET A 19 9.45 65.89 15.87
N ASN A 20 9.77 65.30 17.03
CA ASN A 20 9.99 66.04 18.28
C ASN A 20 11.32 65.76 19.01
N LEU A 21 12.17 64.83 18.56
CA LEU A 21 13.52 64.65 19.15
C LEU A 21 14.63 65.50 18.52
N ARG A 22 14.39 66.23 17.42
CA ARG A 22 15.39 67.15 16.84
C ARG A 22 15.35 68.59 17.40
N LYS A 23 14.49 68.87 18.39
CA LYS A 23 14.41 70.20 19.04
C LYS A 23 14.60 70.19 20.56
N ALA A 24 14.62 69.02 21.20
CA ALA A 24 14.96 68.91 22.63
C ALA A 24 16.47 68.67 22.85
N THR A 25 17.13 67.92 21.97
CA THR A 25 18.57 67.62 22.09
C THR A 25 19.47 68.81 21.74
N PHE A 26 18.97 69.79 20.97
CA PHE A 26 19.75 70.98 20.60
C PHE A 26 19.79 72.07 21.70
N VAL A 27 18.95 71.95 22.74
CA VAL A 27 18.90 72.93 23.85
C VAL A 27 19.71 72.46 25.06
N VAL A 28 19.84 71.16 25.28
CA VAL A 28 20.67 70.59 26.36
C VAL A 28 22.16 70.64 26.00
N LEU A 29 22.51 70.45 24.72
CA LEU A 29 23.90 70.52 24.23
C LEU A 29 24.55 71.90 24.43
N PHE A 30 23.76 72.98 24.35
CA PHE A 30 24.28 74.34 24.49
C PHE A 30 24.40 74.81 25.95
N THR A 31 23.70 74.17 26.89
CA THR A 31 23.81 74.51 28.32
C THR A 31 24.96 73.80 29.03
N ILE A 32 25.36 72.61 28.57
CA ILE A 32 26.49 71.87 29.17
C ILE A 32 27.83 72.38 28.60
N ILE A 33 27.90 72.69 27.30
CA ILE A 33 29.13 73.24 26.68
C ILE A 33 29.36 74.71 27.08
N ALA A 34 28.31 75.49 27.38
CA ALA A 34 28.47 76.86 27.84
C ALA A 34 28.84 76.99 29.34
N TRP A 35 28.75 75.91 30.12
CA TRP A 35 29.15 75.89 31.53
C TRP A 35 30.59 75.42 31.77
N SER A 36 31.25 74.81 30.79
CA SER A 36 32.66 74.41 30.91
C SER A 36 33.66 75.49 30.46
N MET A 37 33.20 76.60 29.85
CA MET A 37 34.06 77.71 29.40
C MET A 37 34.14 78.92 30.34
N LEU A 38 33.46 78.91 31.48
CA LEU A 38 33.66 79.86 32.57
C LEU A 38 33.68 79.04 33.86
N TRP A 39 34.52 79.43 34.82
CA TRP A 39 34.91 78.68 36.04
C TRP A 39 36.14 77.80 35.84
N GLY A 40 37.30 78.46 35.98
CA GLY A 40 38.51 77.76 36.36
C GLY A 40 38.40 77.20 37.79
N ALA A 41 39.09 76.08 37.99
CA ALA A 41 39.35 75.40 39.26
C ALA A 41 38.13 74.79 39.96
N THR A 42 37.70 73.62 39.48
CA THR A 42 37.01 72.62 40.31
C THR A 42 38.01 71.57 40.77
N ASN A 43 37.97 71.22 42.05
CA ASN A 43 38.93 70.33 42.70
C ASN A 43 38.82 68.91 42.14
N SER A 44 39.91 68.39 41.59
CA SER A 44 40.09 67.04 41.05
C SER A 44 40.16 65.92 42.11
N ASN A 45 39.69 66.14 43.35
CA ASN A 45 39.98 65.25 44.48
C ASN A 45 38.71 64.70 45.13
N GLY A 46 37.76 64.20 44.35
CA GLY A 46 36.52 63.64 44.90
C GLY A 46 35.92 62.46 44.13
N LEU A 47 35.82 62.53 42.81
CA LEU A 47 35.53 61.36 41.96
C LEU A 47 36.79 61.05 41.19
N GLN A 48 37.23 59.79 41.18
CA GLN A 48 38.46 59.39 40.53
C GLN A 48 38.29 58.06 39.79
N VAL A 49 38.74 58.00 38.54
CA VAL A 49 38.94 56.71 37.87
C VAL A 49 40.12 55.97 38.50
N THR A 50 39.83 54.82 39.11
CA THR A 50 40.83 53.96 39.76
C THR A 50 41.35 52.86 38.85
N GLY A 51 40.57 52.46 37.85
CA GLY A 51 40.93 51.44 36.88
C GLY A 51 40.15 51.55 35.58
N MET A 52 40.78 51.10 34.50
CA MET A 52 40.12 50.85 33.22
C MET A 52 40.59 49.49 32.71
N LYS A 53 39.67 48.69 32.17
CA LYS A 53 40.00 47.42 31.51
C LYS A 53 39.21 47.23 30.23
N LEU A 54 39.84 46.59 29.26
CA LEU A 54 39.20 46.05 28.07
C LEU A 54 39.04 44.56 28.27
N ILE A 55 37.82 44.06 28.25
CA ILE A 55 37.54 42.62 28.22
C ILE A 55 37.38 42.24 26.75
N ARG A 56 38.29 41.41 26.22
CA ARG A 56 38.28 40.97 24.82
C ARG A 56 38.37 39.45 24.79
N LYS A 57 37.45 38.76 24.09
CA LYS A 57 37.41 37.29 24.02
C LYS A 57 37.50 36.65 25.43
N GLY A 58 36.74 37.20 26.38
CA GLY A 58 36.77 36.81 27.81
C GLY A 58 37.97 37.33 28.62
N THR A 59 39.11 37.61 28.00
CA THR A 59 40.34 37.99 28.72
C THR A 59 40.32 39.46 29.17
N GLU A 60 40.65 39.71 30.44
CA GLU A 60 40.78 41.06 30.98
C GLU A 60 42.15 41.68 30.66
N HIS A 61 42.14 42.77 29.89
CA HIS A 61 43.32 43.56 29.59
C HIS A 61 43.26 44.89 30.36
N GLN A 62 44.06 44.97 31.42
CA GLN A 62 44.13 46.14 32.30
C GLN A 62 44.89 47.28 31.61
N PHE A 63 44.25 48.45 31.47
CA PHE A 63 44.97 49.63 31.01
C PHE A 63 45.96 50.08 32.08
N LYS A 64 47.14 50.53 31.65
CA LYS A 64 48.15 51.10 32.53
C LYS A 64 48.10 52.61 32.43
N ARG A 65 48.21 53.31 33.56
CA ARG A 65 48.27 54.78 33.55
C ARG A 65 49.59 55.22 32.90
N VAL A 66 49.51 55.95 31.80
CA VAL A 66 50.67 56.42 31.00
C VAL A 66 50.97 57.90 31.29
N SER A 67 49.95 58.68 31.68
CA SER A 67 50.12 60.06 32.17
C SER A 67 49.05 60.43 33.21
N ASP A 68 49.12 61.65 33.76
CA ASP A 68 48.19 62.13 34.80
C ASP A 68 46.71 62.14 34.36
N ALA A 69 46.39 62.03 33.06
CA ALA A 69 45.01 61.99 32.54
C ALA A 69 44.81 60.96 31.38
N GLU A 70 45.71 59.97 31.27
CA GLU A 70 45.70 59.02 30.16
C GLU A 70 46.08 57.60 30.60
N PHE A 71 45.25 56.65 30.17
CA PHE A 71 45.43 55.22 30.29
C PHE A 71 45.77 54.64 28.92
N GLY A 72 46.81 53.82 28.87
CA GLY A 72 47.28 53.16 27.66
C GLY A 72 47.28 51.64 27.82
N LEU A 73 46.88 50.95 26.77
CA LEU A 73 46.90 49.50 26.68
C LEU A 73 47.58 49.06 25.38
N GLU A 74 48.64 48.25 25.49
CA GLU A 74 49.26 47.57 24.35
C GLU A 74 48.94 46.08 24.48
N ILE A 75 48.26 45.53 23.47
CA ILE A 75 47.97 44.10 23.37
C ILE A 75 48.94 43.49 22.35
N SER A 76 49.65 42.45 22.75
CA SER A 76 50.51 41.65 21.85
C SER A 76 49.65 40.60 21.16
N CYS A 77 49.97 40.17 19.94
CA CYS A 77 49.23 39.08 19.29
C CYS A 77 49.38 37.80 20.13
N THR A 78 48.25 37.24 20.57
CA THR A 78 48.14 36.00 21.33
C THR A 78 47.05 35.14 20.67
N GLU A 79 47.32 33.85 20.47
CA GLU A 79 46.40 32.87 19.85
C GLU A 79 45.29 32.37 20.78
N ASP A 80 45.05 33.03 21.93
CA ASP A 80 43.97 32.63 22.82
C ASP A 80 42.61 32.76 22.10
N THR A 81 41.95 31.62 21.90
CA THR A 81 40.59 31.49 21.34
C THR A 81 39.52 32.01 22.30
N GLY A 82 39.88 32.27 23.56
CA GLY A 82 39.01 32.80 24.61
C GLY A 82 38.25 31.68 25.32
N SER A 83 38.17 31.74 26.66
CA SER A 83 37.41 30.77 27.45
C SER A 83 35.92 31.12 27.44
N VAL A 84 35.04 30.13 27.29
CA VAL A 84 33.57 30.31 27.35
C VAL A 84 32.95 29.35 28.35
N ASP A 85 32.06 29.86 29.20
CA ASP A 85 31.25 29.06 30.10
C ASP A 85 29.80 29.14 29.65
N ILE A 86 29.16 28.00 29.45
CA ILE A 86 27.79 27.91 28.95
C ILE A 86 26.97 27.12 29.97
N VAL A 87 25.94 27.77 30.52
CA VAL A 87 25.02 27.14 31.48
C VAL A 87 23.62 27.06 30.89
N PHE A 88 23.10 25.85 30.80
CA PHE A 88 21.73 25.58 30.38
C PHE A 88 20.79 25.68 31.58
N VAL A 89 19.76 26.52 31.46
CA VAL A 89 18.69 26.69 32.45
C VAL A 89 17.45 26.02 31.89
N LEU A 90 17.10 24.86 32.44
CA LEU A 90 16.13 23.94 31.87
C LEU A 90 14.83 23.91 32.68
N ASP A 91 13.72 24.15 31.99
CA ASP A 91 12.39 23.88 32.48
C ASP A 91 12.14 22.36 32.50
N THR A 92 11.84 21.81 33.68
CA THR A 92 11.61 20.37 33.90
C THR A 92 10.16 20.05 34.26
N THR A 93 9.26 21.02 34.07
CA THR A 93 7.84 20.91 34.41
C THR A 93 7.12 19.91 33.51
N GLY A 94 5.93 19.48 33.93
CA GLY A 94 5.12 18.52 33.17
C GLY A 94 4.71 18.99 31.77
N SER A 95 4.63 20.30 31.51
CA SER A 95 4.31 20.85 30.17
C SER A 95 5.43 20.62 29.16
N MET A 96 6.68 20.57 29.62
CA MET A 96 7.85 20.26 28.81
C MET A 96 7.90 18.81 28.32
N GLY A 97 6.95 17.95 28.68
CA GLY A 97 6.99 16.51 28.39
C GLY A 97 7.14 16.12 26.92
N THR A 98 6.65 16.93 25.96
CA THR A 98 6.85 16.68 24.51
C THR A 98 8.09 17.35 23.93
N TYR A 99 8.73 18.26 24.67
CA TYR A 99 9.86 19.06 24.18
C TYR A 99 11.19 18.65 24.84
N ILE A 100 11.16 18.06 26.04
CA ILE A 100 12.36 17.80 26.83
C ILE A 100 13.32 16.80 26.18
N SER A 101 12.81 15.80 25.44
CA SER A 101 13.68 14.86 24.71
C SER A 101 14.39 15.52 23.54
N SER A 102 13.65 16.27 22.71
CA SER A 102 14.22 17.02 21.59
C SER A 102 15.17 18.13 22.06
N ALA A 103 14.85 18.81 23.16
CA ALA A 103 15.72 19.79 23.80
C ALA A 103 17.03 19.15 24.29
N VAL A 104 16.95 17.95 24.88
CA VAL A 104 18.14 17.18 25.28
C VAL A 104 18.98 16.80 24.07
N ASP A 105 18.37 16.29 23.00
CA ASP A 105 19.09 15.91 21.77
C ASP A 105 19.82 17.11 21.15
N HIS A 106 19.17 18.28 21.09
CA HIS A 106 19.79 19.51 20.59
C HIS A 106 20.91 20.03 21.51
N ILE A 107 20.83 19.84 22.83
CA ILE A 107 21.91 20.18 23.77
C ILE A 107 23.12 19.26 23.58
N VAL A 108 22.90 17.96 23.33
CA VAL A 108 23.96 17.00 23.01
C VAL A 108 24.66 17.40 21.71
N GLU A 109 23.89 17.62 20.64
CA GLU A 109 24.40 18.08 19.34
C GLU A 109 25.25 19.36 19.49
N PHE A 110 24.76 20.34 20.26
CA PHE A 110 25.48 21.58 20.54
C PHE A 110 26.80 21.34 21.28
N ALA A 111 26.80 20.48 22.31
CA ALA A 111 27.98 20.21 23.12
C ALA A 111 29.06 19.44 22.33
N GLU A 112 28.66 18.48 21.50
CA GLU A 112 29.55 17.75 20.60
C GLU A 112 30.17 18.68 19.55
N THR A 113 29.36 19.58 18.96
CA THR A 113 29.85 20.57 18.00
C THR A 113 30.84 21.57 18.64
N MET A 114 30.62 21.98 19.88
CA MET A 114 31.58 22.82 20.62
C MET A 114 32.88 22.05 20.96
N ALA A 115 32.78 20.74 21.22
CA ALA A 115 33.94 19.91 21.52
C ALA A 115 34.86 19.70 20.30
N THR A 116 34.29 19.62 19.10
CA THR A 116 35.05 19.44 17.85
C THR A 116 35.72 20.73 17.34
N THR A 117 35.33 21.90 17.84
CA THR A 117 35.80 23.20 17.34
C THR A 117 36.93 23.85 18.15
N GLY A 118 37.40 23.18 19.19
CA GLY A 118 38.66 23.53 19.88
C GLY A 118 38.62 24.75 20.80
N PHE A 119 37.43 25.27 21.14
CA PHE A 119 37.27 26.35 22.12
C PHE A 119 37.56 25.87 23.56
N ASP A 120 38.06 26.76 24.42
CA ASP A 120 38.19 26.48 25.85
C ASP A 120 36.83 26.63 26.56
N TYR A 121 35.97 25.61 26.42
CA TYR A 121 34.59 25.63 26.94
C TYR A 121 34.45 25.00 28.33
N ALA A 122 33.37 25.35 29.03
CA ALA A 122 32.86 24.59 30.17
C ALA A 122 31.32 24.63 30.23
N PHE A 123 30.69 23.49 30.53
CA PHE A 123 29.23 23.33 30.53
C PHE A 123 28.63 23.11 31.91
N GLY A 124 27.51 23.79 32.20
CA GLY A 124 26.74 23.62 33.42
C GLY A 124 25.23 23.47 33.17
N ILE A 125 24.51 22.95 34.17
CA ILE A 125 23.05 22.76 34.12
C ILE A 125 22.41 23.29 35.40
N VAL A 126 21.36 24.07 35.23
CA VAL A 126 20.40 24.45 36.27
C VAL A 126 19.03 24.00 35.80
N THR A 127 18.26 23.32 36.65
CA THR A 127 16.89 22.89 36.32
C THR A 127 15.90 23.62 37.22
N TYR A 128 14.72 23.98 36.71
CA TYR A 128 13.66 24.58 37.52
C TYR A 128 12.26 23.99 37.23
N GLY A 129 11.33 24.25 38.16
CA GLY A 129 9.92 23.83 38.18
C GLY A 129 9.24 24.36 39.45
N ASP A 130 8.94 23.49 40.43
CA ASP A 130 8.45 23.87 41.78
C ASP A 130 9.54 24.56 42.67
N GLY A 131 10.63 25.01 42.06
CA GLY A 131 11.88 25.51 42.63
C GLY A 131 13.04 25.26 41.66
N PHE A 132 14.26 25.70 42.00
CA PHE A 132 15.47 25.43 41.19
C PHE A 132 16.40 24.40 41.84
N ASN A 133 17.16 23.69 41.02
CA ASN A 133 18.13 22.68 41.44
C ASN A 133 19.39 22.71 40.58
N PHE A 134 20.50 22.21 41.14
CA PHE A 134 21.80 22.05 40.49
C PHE A 134 22.10 20.54 40.40
N PRO A 135 21.52 19.81 39.42
CA PRO A 135 21.57 18.36 39.38
C PRO A 135 22.99 17.79 39.42
N HIS A 136 23.97 18.55 38.91
CA HIS A 136 25.38 18.16 38.82
C HIS A 136 26.32 19.12 39.56
N GLY A 137 25.77 19.89 40.52
CA GLY A 137 26.53 20.84 41.33
C GLY A 137 26.76 22.20 40.67
N TYR A 138 27.64 23.00 41.27
CA TYR A 138 27.81 24.43 40.95
C TYR A 138 28.96 24.72 39.96
N THR A 139 29.75 23.71 39.59
CA THR A 139 30.97 23.91 38.80
C THR A 139 30.79 23.34 37.40
N PRO A 140 30.89 24.16 36.34
CA PRO A 140 30.82 23.68 34.96
C PRO A 140 31.94 22.68 34.64
N THR A 141 31.65 21.67 33.80
CA THR A 141 32.61 20.65 33.36
C THR A 141 33.23 21.01 32.01
N GLN A 142 34.51 20.73 31.83
CA GLN A 142 35.21 20.87 30.54
C GLN A 142 35.23 19.55 29.74
N ASP A 143 34.73 18.46 30.33
CA ASP A 143 34.64 17.14 29.70
C ASP A 143 33.25 16.95 29.09
N VAL A 144 33.20 16.83 27.76
CA VAL A 144 31.96 16.70 26.97
C VAL A 144 31.24 15.38 27.25
N ASP A 145 31.97 14.28 27.45
CA ASP A 145 31.36 12.97 27.75
C ASP A 145 30.69 13.01 29.13
N THR A 146 31.35 13.66 30.09
CA THR A 146 30.76 13.92 31.41
C THR A 146 29.49 14.75 31.27
N PHE A 147 29.49 15.80 30.44
CA PHE A 147 28.31 16.64 30.22
C PHE A 147 27.17 15.88 29.51
N ILE A 148 27.45 15.08 28.48
CA ILE A 148 26.45 14.26 27.78
C ILE A 148 25.83 13.24 28.74
N SER A 149 26.63 12.66 29.66
CA SER A 149 26.12 11.74 30.68
C SER A 149 25.10 12.38 31.64
N TRP A 150 25.09 13.72 31.73
CA TRP A 150 24.14 14.47 32.55
C TRP A 150 22.77 14.60 31.91
N MET A 151 22.64 14.30 30.61
CA MET A 151 21.43 14.43 29.79
C MET A 151 20.41 13.31 29.99
N THR A 152 20.28 12.80 31.21
CA THR A 152 19.24 11.81 31.59
C THR A 152 18.13 12.49 32.40
N MET A 153 17.42 13.43 31.79
CA MET A 153 16.40 14.25 32.45
C MET A 153 14.99 13.89 31.96
N GLY A 154 14.05 13.77 32.89
CA GLY A 154 12.63 13.55 32.58
C GLY A 154 11.78 14.72 33.08
N SER A 155 10.63 14.94 32.45
CA SER A 155 9.65 15.95 32.88
C SER A 155 8.83 15.42 34.06
N SER A 156 8.92 16.05 35.23
CA SER A 156 8.08 15.66 36.38
C SER A 156 7.91 16.81 37.37
N GLY A 157 6.69 17.00 37.88
CA GLY A 157 6.38 18.11 38.79
C GLY A 157 6.00 19.41 38.05
N GLY A 158 5.58 20.41 38.81
CA GLY A 158 4.99 21.66 38.30
C GLY A 158 3.56 21.88 38.82
N GLY A 159 3.29 23.09 39.31
CA GLY A 159 1.94 23.63 39.54
C GLY A 159 1.28 24.14 38.24
N ASP A 160 0.08 24.74 38.34
CA ASP A 160 -0.50 25.46 37.20
C ASP A 160 0.34 26.72 36.90
N THR A 161 0.65 27.01 35.63
CA THR A 161 1.35 28.24 35.20
C THR A 161 0.91 29.52 35.92
N PRO A 162 1.84 30.46 36.23
CA PRO A 162 3.21 30.62 35.69
C PRO A 162 4.34 29.78 36.32
N GLU A 163 5.46 29.67 35.59
CA GLU A 163 6.69 28.98 36.02
C GLU A 163 7.74 29.92 36.63
N THR A 164 8.73 29.38 37.36
CA THR A 164 9.76 30.13 38.09
C THR A 164 11.06 30.37 37.29
N ALA A 165 10.93 30.70 36.00
CA ALA A 165 12.07 30.87 35.11
C ALA A 165 13.06 31.96 35.56
N LEU A 166 12.55 33.07 36.11
CA LEU A 166 13.38 34.16 36.65
C LEU A 166 14.28 33.69 37.81
N ASP A 167 13.75 32.84 38.70
CA ASP A 167 14.52 32.24 39.79
C ASP A 167 15.58 31.27 39.26
N GLY A 168 15.28 30.49 38.22
CA GLY A 168 16.25 29.62 37.56
C GLY A 168 17.41 30.39 36.93
N ILE A 169 17.13 31.50 36.26
CA ILE A 169 18.15 32.40 35.71
C ILE A 169 19.01 33.00 36.83
N MET A 170 18.39 33.53 37.88
CA MET A 170 19.11 34.13 38.99
C MET A 170 19.92 33.11 39.79
N ALA A 171 19.45 31.87 39.88
CA ALA A 171 20.21 30.76 40.44
C ALA A 171 21.49 30.49 39.65
N ALA A 172 21.44 30.53 38.31
CA ALA A 172 22.62 30.42 37.47
C ALA A 172 23.59 31.60 37.67
N VAL A 173 23.06 32.83 37.72
CA VAL A 173 23.85 34.06 37.93
C VAL A 173 24.56 34.05 39.29
N ASP A 174 23.85 33.76 40.37
CA ASP A 174 24.37 33.94 41.74
C ASP A 174 25.14 32.72 42.27
N SER A 175 24.91 31.51 41.74
CA SER A 175 25.40 30.26 42.37
C SER A 175 26.37 29.44 41.53
N ILE A 176 26.45 29.64 40.21
CA ILE A 176 27.43 28.91 39.38
C ILE A 176 28.83 29.49 39.59
N ASN A 177 29.83 28.60 39.71
CA ASN A 177 31.23 28.94 39.81
C ASN A 177 31.82 29.25 38.43
N TRP A 178 31.43 30.37 37.84
CA TRP A 178 31.94 30.85 36.56
C TRP A 178 33.46 31.02 36.59
N ARG A 179 34.16 30.52 35.56
CA ARG A 179 35.61 30.67 35.39
C ARG A 179 35.95 32.15 35.23
N THR A 180 37.03 32.56 35.89
CA THR A 180 37.47 33.97 35.85
C THR A 180 37.99 34.30 34.46
N GLY A 181 37.39 35.30 33.80
CA GLY A 181 37.75 35.67 32.43
C GLY A 181 37.13 34.78 31.34
N ALA A 182 36.18 33.90 31.68
CA ALA A 182 35.37 33.25 30.67
C ALA A 182 34.19 34.15 30.25
N LEU A 183 33.81 34.10 28.97
CA LEU A 183 32.51 34.63 28.54
C LEU A 183 31.42 33.80 29.21
N LYS A 184 30.48 34.48 29.88
CA LYS A 184 29.40 33.81 30.62
C LYS A 184 28.14 33.78 29.77
N VAL A 185 27.74 32.59 29.34
CA VAL A 185 26.57 32.37 28.50
C VAL A 185 25.51 31.60 29.28
N ILE A 186 24.27 32.11 29.27
CA ILE A 186 23.11 31.42 29.83
C ILE A 186 22.15 31.11 28.68
N ILE A 187 21.72 29.85 28.57
CA ILE A 187 20.74 29.40 27.58
C ILE A 187 19.52 28.88 28.33
N LEU A 188 18.40 29.61 28.26
CA LEU A 188 17.13 29.23 28.87
C LEU A 188 16.29 28.38 27.91
N LEU A 189 15.69 27.30 28.40
CA LEU A 189 14.73 26.47 27.67
C LEU A 189 13.42 26.38 28.45
N THR A 190 12.30 26.82 27.85
CA THR A 190 10.96 26.78 28.48
C THR A 190 9.81 26.86 27.48
N ASP A 191 8.64 26.34 27.85
CA ASP A 191 7.41 26.43 27.06
C ASP A 191 6.33 27.36 27.66
N ALA A 192 6.62 28.00 28.80
CA ALA A 192 5.65 28.76 29.59
C ALA A 192 6.06 30.21 29.92
N CYS A 193 5.07 31.00 30.30
CA CYS A 193 5.26 32.33 30.90
C CYS A 193 5.97 32.25 32.26
N PHE A 194 6.72 33.30 32.62
CA PHE A 194 7.35 33.39 33.93
C PHE A 194 6.48 34.10 34.98
N CYS A 195 6.78 33.88 36.24
CA CYS A 195 6.23 34.55 37.43
C CYS A 195 7.23 35.59 37.96
N GLU A 196 6.75 36.77 38.39
CA GLU A 196 7.59 37.84 38.94
C GLU A 196 7.15 38.35 40.33
N GLU A 197 8.06 39.03 41.03
CA GLU A 197 7.80 39.58 42.38
C GLU A 197 6.59 40.52 42.38
N GLY A 198 5.57 40.17 43.16
CA GLY A 198 4.36 40.98 43.32
C GLY A 198 3.17 40.51 42.49
N ASP A 199 3.33 39.47 41.67
CA ASP A 199 2.22 38.80 41.01
C ASP A 199 1.27 38.15 42.03
N GLY A 200 -0.04 38.38 41.84
CA GLY A 200 -1.08 38.01 42.81
C GLY A 200 -1.47 36.53 42.81
N CYS A 201 -0.63 35.64 42.29
CA CYS A 201 -0.97 34.25 42.01
C CYS A 201 -0.49 33.30 43.09
N TYR A 202 -1.33 32.29 43.39
CA TYR A 202 -1.13 31.41 44.54
C TYR A 202 0.15 30.56 44.44
N ASP A 203 0.53 30.16 43.23
CA ASP A 203 1.70 29.32 42.95
C ASP A 203 2.93 30.12 42.46
N CYS A 204 2.82 31.45 42.38
CA CYS A 204 3.95 32.31 42.04
C CYS A 204 4.82 32.54 43.28
N THR A 205 6.01 31.93 43.29
CA THR A 205 6.95 31.98 44.42
C THR A 205 8.21 32.80 44.14
N SER A 206 8.31 33.41 42.95
CA SER A 206 9.43 34.25 42.56
C SER A 206 9.57 35.45 43.48
N ILE A 207 10.82 35.73 43.86
CA ILE A 207 11.21 36.93 44.60
C ILE A 207 11.91 37.95 43.70
N TRP A 208 11.89 37.74 42.38
CA TRP A 208 12.59 38.56 41.40
C TRP A 208 11.60 39.20 40.42
N ASP A 209 11.79 40.49 40.13
CA ASP A 209 11.10 41.18 39.04
C ASP A 209 11.90 41.13 37.74
N ALA A 210 11.21 41.12 36.59
CA ALA A 210 11.84 40.96 35.28
C ALA A 210 12.84 42.07 34.93
N ASP A 211 12.63 43.29 35.41
CA ASP A 211 13.55 44.42 35.21
C ASP A 211 14.83 44.26 36.04
N THR A 212 14.74 43.70 37.25
CA THR A 212 15.90 43.37 38.09
C THR A 212 16.74 42.27 37.48
N VAL A 213 16.13 41.19 36.99
CA VAL A 213 16.88 40.11 36.31
C VAL A 213 17.56 40.62 35.05
N ALA A 214 16.85 41.41 34.23
CA ALA A 214 17.43 42.03 33.03
C ALA A 214 18.65 42.90 33.38
N ARG A 215 18.54 43.75 34.40
CA ARG A 215 19.67 44.57 34.86
C ARG A 215 20.83 43.73 35.37
N ARG A 216 20.58 42.65 36.12
CA ARG A 216 21.65 41.76 36.61
C ARG A 216 22.40 41.09 35.47
N LEU A 217 21.68 40.57 34.46
CA LEU A 217 22.32 39.97 33.28
C LEU A 217 23.22 40.98 32.54
N LEU A 218 22.73 42.21 32.38
CA LEU A 218 23.46 43.27 31.69
C LEU A 218 24.63 43.81 32.51
N ASP A 219 24.43 44.08 33.81
CA ASP A 219 25.45 44.66 34.70
C ASP A 219 26.57 43.66 35.02
N ASP A 220 26.26 42.37 35.13
CA ASP A 220 27.23 41.31 35.42
C ASP A 220 27.88 40.74 34.13
N GLY A 221 27.48 41.25 32.95
CA GLY A 221 28.09 40.95 31.65
C GLY A 221 27.76 39.56 31.09
N PHE A 222 26.56 39.04 31.36
CA PHE A 222 26.09 37.77 30.81
C PHE A 222 25.57 37.94 29.38
N MET A 223 25.86 36.95 28.55
CA MET A 223 25.17 36.75 27.27
C MET A 223 24.01 35.79 27.49
N PHE A 224 22.81 36.20 27.11
CA PHE A 224 21.60 35.43 27.35
C PHE A 224 20.96 35.00 26.04
N PHE A 225 20.61 33.72 25.98
CA PHE A 225 19.85 33.11 24.90
C PHE A 225 18.60 32.48 25.50
N ALA A 226 17.51 32.53 24.75
CA ALA A 226 16.27 31.87 25.12
C ALA A 226 15.74 31.05 23.95
N ALA A 227 15.53 29.76 24.19
CA ALA A 227 14.82 28.86 23.30
C ALA A 227 13.43 28.59 23.89
N THR A 228 12.40 29.15 23.27
CA THR A 228 11.03 28.99 23.76
C THR A 228 10.07 28.65 22.65
N ARG A 229 8.93 28.05 22.99
CA ARG A 229 7.81 27.93 22.06
C ARG A 229 7.23 29.30 21.71
N ASN A 230 6.73 29.47 20.49
CA ASN A 230 5.90 30.62 20.10
C ASN A 230 4.50 30.18 19.60
N PRO A 231 3.39 30.57 20.27
CA PRO A 231 3.31 31.37 21.49
C PRO A 231 3.58 30.55 22.76
N LEU A 232 4.06 31.21 23.81
CA LEU A 232 4.21 30.62 25.16
C LEU A 232 2.87 30.19 25.74
N TYR A 233 2.89 29.15 26.58
CA TYR A 233 1.74 28.80 27.40
C TYR A 233 1.48 29.90 28.44
N SER A 234 0.27 30.42 28.46
CA SER A 234 -0.17 31.54 29.30
C SER A 234 -1.35 31.12 30.18
N SER A 235 -1.51 31.74 31.35
CA SER A 235 -2.67 31.56 32.22
C SER A 235 -3.33 32.88 32.60
N SER A 236 -4.39 32.85 33.41
CA SER A 236 -4.97 34.06 33.99
C SER A 236 -4.01 34.80 34.95
N CYS A 237 -2.85 34.20 35.23
CA CYS A 237 -1.87 34.62 36.21
C CYS A 237 -0.59 35.21 35.61
N CYS A 238 -0.38 35.09 34.31
CA CYS A 238 0.81 35.60 33.61
C CYS A 238 0.46 35.92 32.15
N ASP A 239 1.11 36.93 31.58
CA ASP A 239 0.93 37.27 30.17
C ASP A 239 2.05 36.60 29.34
N GLY A 240 1.69 35.57 28.57
CA GLY A 240 2.62 34.88 27.69
C GLY A 240 3.17 35.76 26.56
N ALA A 241 2.44 36.80 26.12
CA ALA A 241 2.94 37.73 25.12
C ALA A 241 3.98 38.70 25.73
N TYR A 242 3.76 39.13 26.97
CA TYR A 242 4.73 39.92 27.72
C TYR A 242 6.01 39.11 28.00
N SER A 243 5.86 37.88 28.47
CA SER A 243 6.99 37.00 28.78
C SER A 243 7.82 36.70 27.53
N LEU A 244 7.17 36.40 26.39
CA LEU A 244 7.84 36.16 25.12
C LEU A 244 8.59 37.39 24.62
N TRP A 245 7.98 38.57 24.70
CA TRP A 245 8.65 39.83 24.36
C TRP A 245 9.87 40.07 25.25
N TRP A 246 9.76 39.78 26.55
CA TRP A 246 10.87 39.96 27.48
C TRP A 246 12.04 39.03 27.12
N TYR A 247 11.79 37.73 26.89
CA TYR A 247 12.81 36.78 26.46
C TYR A 247 13.51 37.22 25.17
N GLN A 248 12.77 37.71 24.18
CA GLN A 248 13.34 38.24 22.94
C GLN A 248 14.20 39.49 23.21
N ASN A 249 13.65 40.47 23.93
CA ASN A 249 14.31 41.74 24.17
C ASN A 249 15.59 41.60 25.00
N ILE A 250 15.59 40.78 26.05
CA ILE A 250 16.78 40.61 26.88
C ILE A 250 17.85 39.78 26.19
N SER A 251 17.47 38.79 25.37
CA SER A 251 18.42 38.05 24.53
C SER A 251 19.13 39.01 23.57
N ASP A 252 18.38 39.86 22.86
CA ASP A 252 18.96 40.87 21.98
C ASP A 252 19.82 41.91 22.74
N SER A 253 19.38 42.32 23.93
CA SER A 253 20.05 43.36 24.73
C SER A 253 21.38 42.89 25.33
N THR A 254 21.47 41.61 25.70
CA THR A 254 22.73 40.98 26.12
C THR A 254 23.59 40.57 24.91
N GLY A 255 23.01 40.66 23.71
CA GLY A 255 23.61 40.32 22.41
C GLY A 255 23.77 38.83 22.20
N GLY A 256 22.89 38.03 22.78
CA GLY A 256 22.52 36.71 22.26
C GLY A 256 21.33 36.82 21.32
N SER A 257 20.48 35.80 21.25
CA SER A 257 19.32 35.74 20.36
C SER A 257 18.24 34.80 20.90
N TRP A 258 17.02 34.95 20.38
CA TRP A 258 15.88 34.11 20.72
C TRP A 258 15.59 33.09 19.62
N PHE A 259 15.27 31.86 20.01
CA PHE A 259 15.05 30.72 19.12
C PHE A 259 13.74 29.99 19.43
N ASP A 260 13.19 29.30 18.43
CA ASP A 260 12.09 28.36 18.65
C ASP A 260 12.65 27.04 19.19
N ILE A 261 12.12 26.57 20.32
CA ILE A 261 12.59 25.34 20.99
C ILE A 261 12.41 24.06 20.16
N THR A 262 11.62 24.12 19.08
CA THR A 262 11.40 22.98 18.17
C THR A 262 12.43 22.85 17.04
N GLU A 263 13.30 23.85 16.87
CA GLU A 263 14.35 23.86 15.84
C GLU A 263 15.71 23.40 16.40
N SER A 264 16.61 22.92 15.53
CA SER A 264 17.96 22.48 15.93
C SER A 264 18.79 23.65 16.50
N PHE A 265 19.61 23.34 17.50
CA PHE A 265 20.48 24.31 18.16
C PHE A 265 21.77 24.62 17.36
N ALA A 266 21.95 24.04 16.17
CA ALA A 266 23.02 24.42 15.25
C ALA A 266 22.98 25.92 14.87
N SER A 267 21.78 26.52 14.88
CA SER A 267 21.58 27.97 14.71
C SER A 267 22.11 28.77 15.90
N ILE A 268 21.86 28.31 17.14
CA ILE A 268 22.41 28.87 18.38
C ILE A 268 23.94 28.78 18.36
N TYR A 269 24.48 27.64 17.91
CA TYR A 269 25.91 27.45 17.75
C TYR A 269 26.53 28.45 16.77
N THR A 270 25.93 28.62 15.58
CA THR A 270 26.40 29.57 14.57
C THR A 270 26.44 31.01 15.11
N ASP A 271 25.38 31.43 15.81
CA ASP A 271 25.30 32.76 16.42
C ASP A 271 26.32 32.93 17.55
N ILE A 272 26.49 31.92 18.41
CA ILE A 272 27.47 31.95 19.51
C ILE A 272 28.90 32.03 18.97
N ILE A 273 29.27 31.25 17.95
CA ILE A 273 30.62 31.28 17.37
C ILE A 273 30.94 32.64 16.73
N GLU A 274 30.01 33.22 15.97
CA GLU A 274 30.18 34.56 15.38
C GLU A 274 30.38 35.63 16.46
N LEU A 275 29.70 35.49 17.60
CA LEU A 275 29.77 36.41 18.74
C LEU A 275 31.01 36.20 19.63
N LEU A 276 31.51 34.97 19.77
CA LEU A 276 32.73 34.64 20.52
C LEU A 276 33.96 35.35 19.94
N GLY A 277 33.97 35.64 18.63
CA GLY A 277 35.01 36.41 17.95
C GLY A 277 34.94 37.94 18.14
N THR A 278 33.77 38.50 18.50
CA THR A 278 33.47 39.94 18.43
C THR A 278 33.15 40.60 19.77
N PHE A 279 33.04 39.83 20.87
CA PHE A 279 32.70 40.34 22.19
C PHE A 279 33.81 41.20 22.82
N GLN A 280 33.52 42.49 23.03
CA GLN A 280 34.43 43.44 23.66
C GLN A 280 33.72 44.44 24.59
N VAL A 281 34.22 44.59 25.81
CA VAL A 281 33.65 45.49 26.83
C VAL A 281 34.73 46.40 27.39
N ILE A 282 34.48 47.71 27.35
CA ILE A 282 35.25 48.69 28.12
C ILE A 282 34.58 48.82 29.48
N GLN A 283 35.31 48.50 30.55
CA GLN A 283 34.90 48.74 31.93
C GLN A 283 35.76 49.84 32.57
N VAL A 284 35.13 50.74 33.31
CA VAL A 284 35.76 51.82 34.05
C VAL A 284 35.34 51.79 35.52
N ASP A 285 36.32 51.78 36.41
CA ASP A 285 36.16 51.69 37.85
C ASP A 285 36.32 53.09 38.47
N VAL A 286 35.27 53.58 39.14
CA VAL A 286 35.18 54.94 39.66
C VAL A 286 35.03 54.91 41.17
N ALA A 287 35.99 55.50 41.88
CA ALA A 287 35.95 55.63 43.33
C ALA A 287 35.54 57.04 43.76
N ASN A 288 34.84 57.10 44.89
CA ASN A 288 34.53 58.34 45.57
C ASN A 288 35.51 58.57 46.73
N TYR A 289 36.29 59.65 46.65
CA TYR A 289 37.17 60.16 47.70
C TYR A 289 36.80 61.59 48.12
N SER A 290 35.55 61.99 47.89
CA SER A 290 35.08 63.35 48.13
C SER A 290 34.90 63.71 49.60
N GLY A 291 34.95 62.73 50.50
CA GLY A 291 34.67 62.90 51.94
C GLY A 291 33.18 62.86 52.29
N SER A 292 32.30 62.53 51.32
CA SER A 292 30.85 62.45 51.49
C SER A 292 30.21 61.50 50.48
N ASP A 293 29.06 60.91 50.83
CA ASP A 293 28.30 60.05 49.92
C ASP A 293 27.68 60.86 48.77
N LEU A 294 27.79 60.35 47.54
CA LEU A 294 27.28 61.01 46.33
C LEU A 294 26.02 60.30 45.84
N ASP A 295 24.88 61.00 45.76
CA ASP A 295 23.58 60.35 45.45
C ASP A 295 23.42 59.90 43.99
N SER A 296 24.17 60.45 43.03
CA SER A 296 24.06 60.10 41.60
C SER A 296 25.31 60.51 40.82
N ILE A 297 25.85 59.57 40.03
CA ILE A 297 27.08 59.72 39.25
C ILE A 297 26.77 59.40 37.80
N PHE A 298 27.11 60.33 36.92
CA PHE A 298 26.97 60.18 35.47
C PHE A 298 28.33 59.93 34.84
N ALA A 299 28.39 58.98 33.92
CA ALA A 299 29.56 58.73 33.09
C ALA A 299 29.17 58.83 31.61
N TYR A 300 29.89 59.67 30.86
CA TYR A 300 29.69 59.86 29.43
C TYR A 300 30.93 59.41 28.66
N ILE A 301 30.79 58.44 27.76
CA ILE A 301 31.89 57.96 26.93
C ILE A 301 31.83 58.60 25.54
N THR A 302 32.96 59.11 25.06
CA THR A 302 33.14 59.60 23.69
C THR A 302 34.17 58.70 23.01
N LEU A 303 33.77 58.04 21.93
CA LEU A 303 34.59 57.08 21.21
C LEU A 303 35.31 57.73 20.02
N GLY A 304 36.55 57.31 19.75
CA GLY A 304 37.28 57.63 18.53
C GLY A 304 36.67 56.96 17.30
N SER A 305 37.03 57.40 16.10
CA SER A 305 36.32 56.99 14.87
C SER A 305 36.48 55.52 14.48
N CYS A 306 37.42 54.80 15.11
CA CYS A 306 37.56 53.37 14.87
C CYS A 306 36.81 52.52 15.90
N ILE A 307 36.17 53.12 16.91
CA ILE A 307 35.46 52.41 17.97
C ILE A 307 33.97 52.73 17.85
N GLU A 308 33.14 51.70 17.73
CA GLU A 308 31.69 51.81 17.64
C GLU A 308 31.06 51.37 18.96
N LEU A 309 30.11 52.17 19.50
CA LEU A 309 29.33 51.78 20.66
C LEU A 309 28.21 50.84 20.21
N LEU A 310 28.29 49.57 20.60
CA LEU A 310 27.25 48.59 20.32
C LEU A 310 26.13 48.65 21.36
N TYR A 311 26.50 48.76 22.64
CA TYR A 311 25.55 48.73 23.75
C TYR A 311 26.09 49.44 25.01
N GLY A 312 25.18 50.03 25.80
CA GLY A 312 25.50 50.74 27.05
C GLY A 312 24.90 52.15 27.07
N GLU A 313 24.29 52.54 28.18
CA GLU A 313 23.71 53.87 28.34
C GLU A 313 24.81 54.94 28.23
N ASN A 314 24.53 56.04 27.51
CA ASN A 314 25.49 57.11 27.34
C ASN A 314 24.79 58.48 27.31
N PRO A 315 24.76 59.23 28.43
CA PRO A 315 25.49 58.98 29.68
C PRO A 315 24.90 57.82 30.49
N ALA A 316 25.76 56.97 31.06
CA ALA A 316 25.40 55.95 32.03
C ALA A 316 25.20 56.59 33.41
N LEU A 317 24.17 56.15 34.14
CA LEU A 317 23.87 56.61 35.49
C LEU A 317 24.09 55.48 36.51
N ARG A 318 24.70 55.82 37.64
CA ARG A 318 24.73 54.97 38.83
C ARG A 318 24.16 55.71 40.04
N PRO A 319 23.16 55.14 40.74
CA PRO A 319 22.57 55.74 41.93
C PRO A 319 23.44 55.43 43.16
N SER A 320 23.80 56.46 43.91
CA SER A 320 24.55 56.40 45.19
C SER A 320 25.97 55.80 45.12
N LEU A 321 26.97 56.54 45.58
CA LEU A 321 28.34 56.06 45.79
C LEU A 321 28.87 56.61 47.13
N PRO A 322 28.95 55.77 48.18
CA PRO A 322 29.48 56.19 49.47
C PRO A 322 30.95 56.66 49.40
N ASP A 323 31.37 57.48 50.36
CA ASP A 323 32.79 57.88 50.45
C ASP A 323 33.68 56.67 50.75
N GLY A 324 34.71 56.47 49.93
CA GLY A 324 35.65 55.35 49.98
C GLY A 324 35.29 54.15 49.10
N ASP A 325 34.08 54.09 48.54
CA ASP A 325 33.62 52.97 47.71
C ASP A 325 33.94 53.18 46.22
N THR A 326 33.90 52.08 45.46
CA THR A 326 34.14 52.04 44.01
C THR A 326 32.93 51.43 43.28
N ILE A 327 32.59 51.97 42.12
CA ILE A 327 31.52 51.47 41.25
C ILE A 327 32.01 51.31 39.82
N HIS A 328 31.32 50.48 39.04
CA HIS A 328 31.72 50.13 37.67
C HIS A 328 30.73 50.69 36.64
N PHE A 329 31.29 51.23 35.56
CA PHE A 329 30.59 51.56 34.33
C PHE A 329 31.11 50.67 33.21
N PHE A 330 30.24 50.21 32.33
CA PHE A 330 30.63 49.40 31.17
C PHE A 330 29.95 49.88 29.90
N TRP A 331 30.66 49.70 28.79
CA TRP A 331 30.16 49.92 27.43
C TRP A 331 30.65 48.81 26.52
N ARG A 332 29.74 48.20 25.77
CA ARG A 332 30.07 47.21 24.74
C ARG A 332 30.43 47.95 23.48
N VAL A 333 31.58 47.60 22.93
CA VAL A 333 32.14 48.29 21.76
C VAL A 333 32.55 47.29 20.68
N ASN A 334 32.62 47.77 19.45
CA ASN A 334 33.36 47.13 18.38
C ASN A 334 34.51 48.05 17.97
N TYR A 335 35.57 47.55 17.35
CA TYR A 335 36.58 48.40 16.72
C TYR A 335 36.99 47.91 15.34
N SER A 336 37.54 48.83 14.53
CA SER A 336 38.12 48.52 13.22
C SER A 336 39.54 47.93 13.37
N GLU A 337 39.86 46.90 12.61
CA GLU A 337 41.16 46.21 12.67
C GLU A 337 42.35 47.15 12.45
N GLY A 338 43.47 46.88 13.14
CA GLY A 338 44.67 47.71 13.10
C GLY A 338 44.50 49.09 13.72
N CYS A 339 43.46 49.29 14.55
CA CYS A 339 43.20 50.60 15.11
C CYS A 339 44.35 51.11 15.98
N THR A 340 44.84 52.30 15.63
CA THR A 340 45.97 52.96 16.27
C THR A 340 45.79 54.47 16.29
N GLY A 341 46.58 55.16 17.10
CA GLY A 341 46.58 56.61 17.18
C GLY A 341 45.30 57.20 17.80
N PRO A 342 44.96 58.47 17.49
CA PRO A 342 43.84 59.17 18.13
C PRO A 342 42.47 58.52 17.92
N ASP A 343 42.33 57.74 16.85
CA ASP A 343 41.08 57.08 16.48
C ASP A 343 40.81 55.86 17.38
N ALA A 344 41.87 55.30 18.00
CA ALA A 344 41.85 54.17 18.96
C ALA A 344 41.66 54.59 20.42
N CYS A 345 41.32 55.86 20.64
CA CYS A 345 41.14 56.43 21.96
C CYS A 345 39.66 56.68 22.25
N PHE A 346 39.27 56.55 23.51
CA PHE A 346 38.00 56.99 24.02
C PHE A 346 38.21 57.91 25.24
N GLU A 347 37.25 58.80 25.49
CA GLU A 347 37.26 59.71 26.64
C GLU A 347 36.04 59.46 27.52
N VAL A 348 36.25 59.33 28.83
CA VAL A 348 35.18 59.13 29.80
C VAL A 348 35.09 60.36 30.69
N SER A 349 33.97 61.08 30.57
CA SER A 349 33.65 62.24 31.39
C SER A 349 32.73 61.82 32.53
N LEU A 350 33.19 62.02 33.76
CA LEU A 350 32.45 61.74 34.98
C LEU A 350 31.90 63.03 35.59
N SER A 351 30.70 62.99 36.14
CA SER A 351 30.14 64.09 36.92
C SER A 351 29.17 63.62 38.01
N SER A 352 29.27 64.20 39.20
CA SER A 352 28.21 64.09 40.21
C SER A 352 26.98 64.90 39.78
N ALA A 353 25.78 64.46 40.17
CA ALA A 353 24.52 65.11 39.77
C ALA A 353 24.37 66.57 40.23
N ASP A 354 25.05 66.94 41.32
CA ASP A 354 25.11 68.31 41.84
C ASP A 354 26.17 69.19 41.14
N GLY A 355 26.98 68.60 40.25
CA GLY A 355 28.06 69.25 39.51
C GLY A 355 29.28 69.61 40.35
N SER A 356 29.36 69.16 41.60
CA SER A 356 30.45 69.51 42.53
C SER A 356 31.76 68.78 42.21
N TYR A 357 31.68 67.57 41.65
CA TYR A 357 32.83 66.73 41.31
C TYR A 357 32.74 66.27 39.87
N SER A 358 33.86 66.34 39.15
CA SER A 358 33.98 65.87 37.78
C SER A 358 35.38 65.36 37.54
N ASP A 359 35.50 64.34 36.70
CA ASP A 359 36.78 63.80 36.25
C ASP A 359 36.70 63.53 34.74
N LEU A 360 37.83 63.60 34.04
CA LEU A 360 37.89 63.34 32.61
C LEU A 360 39.17 62.57 32.34
N GLU A 361 39.01 61.33 31.89
CA GLU A 361 40.12 60.42 31.67
C GLU A 361 40.03 59.85 30.25
N ARG A 362 41.18 59.70 29.59
CA ARG A 362 41.29 59.14 28.25
C ARG A 362 41.89 57.74 28.30
N GLY A 363 41.25 56.78 27.64
CA GLY A 363 41.78 55.43 27.41
C GLY A 363 42.15 55.24 25.95
N CYS A 364 43.40 54.88 25.65
CA CYS A 364 43.85 54.53 24.30
C CYS A 364 44.37 53.10 24.28
N PHE A 365 43.98 52.32 23.28
CA PHE A 365 44.55 50.99 23.08
C PHE A 365 45.21 50.88 21.71
N PHE A 366 46.30 50.12 21.64
CA PHE A 366 46.88 49.66 20.38
C PHE A 366 46.65 48.17 20.27
N ILE A 367 45.88 47.79 19.25
CA ILE A 367 45.67 46.41 18.87
C ILE A 367 46.27 46.28 17.47
N PRO A 368 47.44 45.63 17.33
CA PRO A 368 48.07 45.45 16.01
C PRO A 368 47.13 44.67 15.09
N ASN A 369 47.26 44.90 13.77
CA ASN A 369 46.67 43.97 12.81
C ASN A 369 47.44 42.66 12.96
N CYS A 370 46.85 41.68 13.65
CA CYS A 370 47.46 40.38 13.87
C CYS A 370 47.32 39.45 12.66
N TRP A 371 47.06 40.00 11.47
CA TRP A 371 47.08 39.21 10.26
C TRP A 371 48.50 38.71 9.98
N CYS A 372 48.69 37.43 10.23
CA CYS A 372 48.68 36.59 9.05
C CYS A 372 47.26 36.42 8.54
N SER A 373 47.09 36.40 7.21
CA SER A 373 45.96 35.68 6.65
C SER A 373 46.20 34.23 7.05
N PRO A 374 45.43 33.65 7.98
CA PRO A 374 45.61 32.25 8.27
C PRO A 374 45.13 31.49 7.03
N VAL A 375 45.85 30.41 6.69
CA VAL A 375 45.46 29.57 5.58
C VAL A 375 44.03 29.07 5.82
N ILE A 376 43.12 29.30 4.87
CA ILE A 376 41.73 28.86 4.96
C ILE A 376 41.62 27.52 4.25
N ALA A 377 41.11 26.52 4.95
CA ALA A 377 40.78 25.24 4.34
C ALA A 377 39.29 24.93 4.42
N GLY A 378 38.80 24.23 3.42
CA GLY A 378 37.43 23.73 3.37
C GLY A 378 37.39 22.37 2.69
N ASN A 379 36.60 21.46 3.26
CA ASN A 379 36.33 20.19 2.60
C ASN A 379 35.60 20.44 1.27
N ILE A 380 36.10 19.84 0.19
CA ILE A 380 35.49 19.90 -1.15
C ILE A 380 34.77 18.57 -1.47
N SER A 381 35.38 17.43 -1.15
CA SER A 381 34.82 16.11 -1.46
C SER A 381 35.48 15.00 -0.65
N PRO A 382 34.74 13.96 -0.21
CA PRO A 382 33.28 13.83 -0.30
C PRO A 382 32.54 14.79 0.64
N GLU A 383 31.26 15.05 0.37
CA GLU A 383 30.40 15.76 1.33
C GLU A 383 30.37 15.01 2.67
N ILE A 384 30.20 15.74 3.77
CA ILE A 384 30.32 15.16 5.11
C ILE A 384 29.14 14.23 5.39
N GLY A 385 29.43 13.01 5.82
CA GLY A 385 28.45 12.01 6.24
C GLY A 385 27.76 11.24 5.12
N VAL A 386 28.29 11.29 3.89
CA VAL A 386 27.75 10.52 2.75
C VAL A 386 28.23 9.08 2.76
N TRP A 387 27.47 8.21 2.09
CA TRP A 387 27.90 6.87 1.70
C TRP A 387 28.69 6.93 0.39
N SER A 388 29.77 6.15 0.30
CA SER A 388 30.59 6.03 -0.91
C SER A 388 30.80 4.57 -1.29
N ALA A 389 30.60 4.29 -2.58
CA ALA A 389 30.92 3.02 -3.23
C ALA A 389 32.26 3.06 -3.98
N CYS A 390 33.04 4.13 -3.82
CA CYS A 390 34.31 4.27 -4.51
C CYS A 390 35.45 3.54 -3.79
N ASP A 391 36.11 2.61 -4.50
CA ASP A 391 37.39 2.03 -4.08
C ASP A 391 38.49 2.28 -5.15
N PRO A 392 39.37 3.28 -4.97
CA PRO A 392 39.48 4.20 -3.82
C PRO A 392 38.61 5.47 -3.95
N GLN A 393 38.08 5.96 -2.82
CA GLN A 393 37.48 7.29 -2.67
C GLN A 393 38.56 8.37 -2.44
N ALA A 394 38.62 9.37 -3.32
CA ALA A 394 39.51 10.51 -3.16
C ALA A 394 38.98 11.50 -2.11
N MET A 395 39.87 12.05 -1.30
CA MET A 395 39.58 13.11 -0.33
C MET A 395 40.21 14.40 -0.83
N VAL A 396 39.39 15.45 -0.97
CA VAL A 396 39.78 16.70 -1.62
C VAL A 396 39.50 17.85 -0.67
N ILE A 397 40.54 18.60 -0.32
CA ILE A 397 40.47 19.77 0.53
C ILE A 397 40.96 20.99 -0.26
N GLY A 398 40.16 22.03 -0.30
CA GLY A 398 40.58 23.34 -0.80
C GLY A 398 41.43 24.03 0.26
N ILE A 399 42.58 24.53 -0.12
CA ILE A 399 43.51 25.28 0.72
C ILE A 399 43.79 26.62 0.03
N TYR A 400 43.29 27.70 0.60
CA TYR A 400 43.37 29.04 0.01
C TYR A 400 44.06 30.01 0.96
N ASP A 401 45.01 30.74 0.41
CA ASP A 401 45.64 31.89 1.05
C ASP A 401 46.01 32.95 -0.01
N GLU A 402 45.87 34.23 0.33
CA GLU A 402 46.14 35.35 -0.60
C GLU A 402 47.63 35.66 -0.78
N ASP A 403 48.45 35.33 0.22
CA ASP A 403 49.91 35.48 0.23
C ASP A 403 50.63 34.21 -0.27
N GLY A 404 49.91 33.10 -0.38
CA GLY A 404 50.35 31.83 -0.96
C GLY A 404 50.68 30.78 0.09
N VAL A 405 50.45 29.50 -0.24
CA VAL A 405 50.62 28.37 0.69
C VAL A 405 52.04 27.81 0.59
N ASN A 406 52.73 27.67 1.72
CA ASN A 406 53.99 26.95 1.81
C ASN A 406 53.72 25.44 1.72
N GLU A 407 53.80 24.87 0.52
CA GLU A 407 53.45 23.47 0.26
C GLU A 407 54.16 22.46 1.19
N SER A 408 55.39 22.74 1.63
CA SER A 408 56.18 21.84 2.48
C SER A 408 55.72 21.76 3.93
N SER A 409 54.77 22.59 4.32
CA SER A 409 54.14 22.62 5.65
C SER A 409 52.82 21.84 5.72
N ILE A 410 52.29 21.38 4.59
CA ILE A 410 50.99 20.69 4.52
C ILE A 410 51.09 19.30 5.19
N VAL A 411 50.27 19.08 6.23
CA VAL A 411 50.10 17.81 6.94
C VAL A 411 48.64 17.38 6.87
N PHE A 412 48.40 16.21 6.28
CA PHE A 412 47.07 15.62 6.12
C PHE A 412 46.98 14.33 6.96
N ASP A 413 45.95 14.21 7.78
CA ASP A 413 45.63 12.99 8.52
C ASP A 413 44.54 12.20 7.79
N ALA A 414 44.84 10.92 7.54
CA ALA A 414 43.85 9.96 7.06
C ALA A 414 43.70 8.85 8.12
N ASN A 415 42.56 8.82 8.78
CA ASN A 415 42.19 7.81 9.77
C ASN A 415 43.23 7.64 10.91
N GLY A 416 43.77 8.75 11.41
CA GLY A 416 44.78 8.81 12.48
C GLY A 416 46.22 8.59 12.02
N THR A 417 46.49 8.59 10.70
CA THR A 417 47.83 8.55 10.13
C THR A 417 48.16 9.89 9.46
N GLU A 418 49.11 10.63 10.04
CA GLU A 418 49.63 11.88 9.48
C GLU A 418 50.57 11.64 8.28
N ILE A 419 50.34 12.37 7.19
CA ILE A 419 51.08 12.33 5.93
C ILE A 419 51.49 13.77 5.57
N THR A 420 52.80 14.02 5.45
CA THR A 420 53.34 15.35 5.12
C THR A 420 53.63 15.45 3.62
N TYR A 421 53.20 16.53 2.97
CA TYR A 421 53.51 16.79 1.56
C TYR A 421 54.98 17.23 1.35
N PRO A 422 55.66 16.80 0.27
CA PRO A 422 55.17 15.91 -0.79
C PRO A 422 55.28 14.42 -0.44
N ASP A 423 54.19 13.68 -0.64
CA ASP A 423 54.09 12.22 -0.56
C ASP A 423 53.43 11.66 -1.84
N PRO A 424 53.78 10.47 -2.35
CA PRO A 424 53.14 9.88 -3.53
C PRO A 424 51.61 9.75 -3.50
N SER A 425 50.98 9.65 -2.32
CA SER A 425 49.51 9.59 -2.17
C SER A 425 48.84 10.96 -2.11
N LEU A 426 49.61 12.05 -2.04
CA LEU A 426 49.13 13.42 -1.97
C LEU A 426 49.49 14.20 -3.24
N THR A 427 48.51 14.94 -3.77
CA THR A 427 48.72 15.87 -4.88
C THR A 427 48.18 17.24 -4.49
N TYR A 428 48.98 18.29 -4.71
CA TYR A 428 48.58 19.67 -4.48
C TYR A 428 48.72 20.47 -5.78
N ASP A 429 47.62 21.03 -6.28
CA ASP A 429 47.58 21.85 -7.50
C ASP A 429 46.50 22.94 -7.38
N ASP A 430 46.81 24.16 -7.84
CA ASP A 430 45.90 25.31 -7.88
C ASP A 430 45.06 25.53 -6.60
N GLY A 431 45.67 25.43 -5.42
CA GLY A 431 44.97 25.61 -4.13
C GLY A 431 44.12 24.42 -3.69
N THR A 432 44.31 23.23 -4.27
CA THR A 432 43.55 22.03 -3.93
C THR A 432 44.49 20.88 -3.57
N LEU A 433 44.32 20.33 -2.36
CA LEU A 433 44.98 19.11 -1.91
C LEU A 433 44.06 17.92 -2.18
N THR A 434 44.57 16.90 -2.86
CA THR A 434 43.88 15.63 -3.08
C THR A 434 44.71 14.49 -2.50
N TYR A 435 44.12 13.77 -1.55
CA TYR A 435 44.62 12.49 -1.06
C TYR A 435 43.89 11.35 -1.78
N LEU A 436 44.66 10.43 -2.36
CA LEU A 436 44.14 9.24 -3.01
C LEU A 436 44.75 7.99 -2.36
N PRO A 437 43.96 7.19 -1.62
CA PRO A 437 44.45 5.95 -1.02
C PRO A 437 44.68 4.87 -2.09
N ASP A 438 45.40 3.81 -1.70
CA ASP A 438 45.58 2.63 -2.56
C ASP A 438 44.24 1.91 -2.78
N THR A 439 44.06 1.28 -3.95
CA THR A 439 42.90 0.42 -4.21
C THR A 439 42.84 -0.75 -3.23
N GLY A 440 41.66 -1.03 -2.69
CA GLY A 440 41.44 -2.03 -1.64
C GLY A 440 41.72 -1.53 -0.23
N ALA A 441 41.80 -0.20 -0.04
CA ALA A 441 42.02 0.40 1.28
C ALA A 441 40.78 0.36 2.18
N PHE A 442 39.60 0.11 1.62
CA PHE A 442 38.31 0.15 2.33
C PHE A 442 37.58 -1.18 2.25
N ILE A 443 36.75 -1.47 3.26
CA ILE A 443 35.73 -2.51 3.27
C ILE A 443 34.37 -1.90 3.62
N SER A 444 33.26 -2.53 3.21
CA SER A 444 31.92 -2.07 3.58
C SER A 444 31.76 -1.99 5.10
N GLY A 445 31.09 -0.94 5.57
CA GLY A 445 30.95 -0.61 6.99
C GLY A 445 32.10 0.21 7.58
N ASP A 446 33.17 0.47 6.82
CA ASP A 446 34.23 1.38 7.28
C ASP A 446 33.69 2.82 7.44
N SER A 447 34.11 3.47 8.53
CA SER A 447 33.94 4.91 8.74
C SER A 447 35.28 5.58 8.56
N VAL A 448 35.42 6.41 7.52
CA VAL A 448 36.69 7.04 7.16
C VAL A 448 36.67 8.50 7.59
N TYR A 449 37.55 8.86 8.53
CA TYR A 449 37.77 10.23 8.96
C TYR A 449 39.07 10.77 8.33
N TYR A 450 39.05 12.04 7.92
CA TYR A 450 40.22 12.72 7.41
C TYR A 450 40.23 14.20 7.81
N GLU A 451 41.42 14.75 7.96
CA GLU A 451 41.62 16.13 8.45
C GLU A 451 42.88 16.74 7.84
N LEU A 452 42.81 18.02 7.47
CA LEU A 452 43.99 18.84 7.27
C LEU A 452 44.49 19.35 8.62
N VAL A 453 45.55 18.72 9.12
CA VAL A 453 46.11 18.98 10.46
C VAL A 453 46.89 20.30 10.49
N ASP A 454 47.68 20.55 9.45
CA ASP A 454 48.51 21.75 9.38
C ASP A 454 48.74 22.21 7.94
N ALA A 455 48.85 23.52 7.76
CA ALA A 455 49.27 24.19 6.53
C ALA A 455 49.64 25.63 6.87
N GLU A 456 50.84 26.06 6.48
CA GLU A 456 51.34 27.41 6.66
C GLU A 456 51.30 28.21 5.34
N ASP A 457 51.15 29.53 5.46
CA ASP A 457 51.42 30.47 4.37
C ASP A 457 52.94 30.68 4.15
N GLU A 458 53.33 31.41 3.11
CA GLU A 458 54.73 31.79 2.84
C GLU A 458 55.34 32.75 3.90
N THR A 459 54.52 33.28 4.81
CA THR A 459 54.96 34.17 5.90
C THR A 459 55.10 33.47 7.26
N GLY A 460 54.74 32.18 7.33
CA GLY A 460 54.94 31.27 8.46
C GLY A 460 53.72 31.16 9.38
N CYS A 461 52.51 31.31 8.85
CA CYS A 461 51.29 31.32 9.62
C CYS A 461 50.36 30.18 9.30
N THR A 462 49.91 29.54 10.37
CA THR A 462 49.20 28.26 10.36
C THR A 462 47.74 28.42 9.99
N LEU A 463 47.13 27.27 9.74
CA LEU A 463 45.73 27.10 9.40
C LEU A 463 44.78 27.76 10.43
N SER A 464 43.73 28.43 9.96
CA SER A 464 42.75 29.11 10.85
C SER A 464 41.92 28.12 11.67
N THR A 465 41.55 27.03 11.02
CA THR A 465 40.68 25.96 11.50
C THR A 465 40.97 24.71 10.67
N PRO A 466 41.22 23.54 11.29
CA PRO A 466 41.33 22.28 10.58
C PRO A 466 40.10 22.03 9.70
N ALA A 467 40.35 21.66 8.44
CA ALA A 467 39.29 21.19 7.56
C ALA A 467 39.24 19.68 7.70
N SER A 468 38.13 19.16 8.21
CA SER A 468 37.90 17.73 8.33
C SER A 468 36.66 17.30 7.55
N GLY A 469 36.62 16.02 7.24
CA GLY A 469 35.46 15.37 6.67
C GLY A 469 35.42 13.91 7.09
N TRP A 470 34.24 13.31 6.92
CA TRP A 470 34.09 11.88 7.09
C TRP A 470 33.04 11.36 6.11
N PHE A 471 33.18 10.09 5.75
CA PHE A 471 32.23 9.36 4.92
C PHE A 471 32.17 7.90 5.38
N LEU A 472 31.11 7.23 5.00
CA LEU A 472 30.89 5.81 5.25
C LEU A 472 31.11 5.04 3.95
N VAL A 473 31.62 3.83 4.06
CA VAL A 473 31.90 2.98 2.90
C VAL A 473 30.81 1.92 2.80
N ASP A 474 30.22 1.81 1.61
CA ASP A 474 29.37 0.70 1.24
C ASP A 474 29.76 0.17 -0.14
N LEU A 475 30.26 -1.06 -0.19
CA LEU A 475 30.68 -1.74 -1.42
C LEU A 475 29.78 -2.93 -1.75
N ASP A 476 28.81 -3.25 -0.90
CA ASP A 476 27.98 -4.44 -1.03
C ASP A 476 26.62 -4.06 -1.63
N PRO A 477 26.06 -4.85 -2.56
CA PRO A 477 24.70 -4.66 -3.02
C PRO A 477 23.68 -5.22 -1.99
N PRO A 478 22.40 -4.86 -2.11
CA PRO A 478 21.33 -5.45 -1.29
C PRO A 478 21.30 -6.99 -1.36
N GLU A 479 21.05 -7.63 -0.22
CA GLU A 479 20.86 -9.08 -0.11
C GLU A 479 19.40 -9.49 -0.32
N PHE A 480 19.21 -10.63 -0.99
CA PHE A 480 17.90 -11.22 -1.29
C PHE A 480 17.71 -12.54 -0.54
N SER A 481 16.54 -12.75 0.07
CA SER A 481 16.22 -13.99 0.78
C SER A 481 14.72 -14.28 0.87
N ASP A 482 14.35 -15.50 1.28
CA ASP A 482 12.96 -15.92 1.51
C ASP A 482 12.03 -15.74 0.30
N GLU A 483 12.49 -16.21 -0.86
CA GLU A 483 11.70 -16.22 -2.08
C GLU A 483 10.50 -17.17 -1.95
N GLN A 484 9.32 -16.66 -2.33
CA GLN A 484 8.08 -17.41 -2.36
C GLN A 484 7.39 -17.18 -3.70
N PRO A 485 7.02 -18.24 -4.46
CA PRO A 485 7.32 -19.64 -4.19
C PRO A 485 8.84 -19.94 -4.18
N GLU A 486 9.26 -20.94 -3.42
CA GLU A 486 10.67 -21.39 -3.34
C GLU A 486 11.24 -21.77 -4.72
N ASP A 487 12.53 -21.56 -4.93
CA ASP A 487 13.20 -21.89 -6.20
C ASP A 487 13.06 -23.38 -6.57
N GLY A 488 12.64 -23.63 -7.82
CA GLY A 488 12.41 -24.94 -8.42
C GLY A 488 11.14 -25.65 -7.97
N ILE A 489 10.28 -25.02 -7.16
CA ILE A 489 9.06 -25.69 -6.66
C ILE A 489 7.97 -25.79 -7.73
N MET A 490 7.15 -26.83 -7.62
CA MET A 490 5.90 -26.97 -8.37
C MET A 490 4.76 -26.33 -7.57
N VAL A 491 4.13 -25.29 -8.13
CA VAL A 491 2.92 -24.69 -7.58
C VAL A 491 1.68 -25.17 -8.34
N GLY A 492 0.63 -25.43 -7.58
CA GLY A 492 -0.66 -25.82 -8.12
C GLY A 492 -1.41 -24.63 -8.66
N GLY A 493 -1.05 -24.08 -9.81
CA GLY A 493 -1.70 -22.90 -10.38
C GLY A 493 -0.99 -21.58 -10.07
N ILE A 494 -1.67 -20.47 -10.36
CA ILE A 494 -1.11 -19.13 -10.20
C ILE A 494 -1.05 -18.79 -8.69
N PRO A 495 0.15 -18.54 -8.12
CA PRO A 495 0.28 -18.22 -6.70
C PRO A 495 -0.46 -16.92 -6.39
N SER A 496 -1.08 -16.83 -5.21
CA SER A 496 -1.81 -15.63 -4.83
C SER A 496 -0.91 -14.41 -4.59
N THR A 497 0.35 -14.66 -4.28
CA THR A 497 1.39 -13.64 -4.11
C THR A 497 2.74 -14.27 -4.41
N ILE A 498 3.61 -13.53 -5.08
CA ILE A 498 5.04 -13.83 -5.21
C ILE A 498 5.78 -12.84 -4.30
N SER A 499 6.66 -13.30 -3.42
CA SER A 499 7.35 -12.43 -2.47
C SER A 499 8.83 -12.74 -2.33
N LEU A 500 9.59 -11.75 -1.87
CA LEU A 500 11.02 -11.82 -1.61
C LEU A 500 11.36 -10.81 -0.52
N ILE A 501 12.30 -11.15 0.37
CA ILE A 501 12.88 -10.20 1.33
C ILE A 501 14.12 -9.56 0.71
N ILE A 502 14.17 -8.23 0.75
CA ILE A 502 15.30 -7.43 0.28
C ILE A 502 15.81 -6.62 1.47
N THR A 503 17.06 -6.82 1.84
CA THR A 503 17.70 -6.13 2.97
C THR A 503 19.07 -5.63 2.59
N ASP A 504 19.44 -4.47 3.12
CA ASP A 504 20.76 -3.89 2.97
C ASP A 504 21.24 -3.42 4.35
N GLU A 505 22.45 -3.81 4.75
CA GLU A 505 22.97 -3.56 6.11
C GLU A 505 23.47 -2.11 6.28
N TYR A 506 23.91 -1.46 5.21
CA TYR A 506 24.68 -0.22 5.26
C TYR A 506 23.92 0.97 4.67
N ALA A 507 24.09 1.30 3.38
CA ALA A 507 23.45 2.47 2.80
C ALA A 507 21.92 2.38 2.82
N GLY A 508 21.36 1.17 2.88
CA GLY A 508 19.93 0.90 2.88
C GLY A 508 19.40 0.76 1.46
N VAL A 509 18.20 0.19 1.31
CA VAL A 509 17.60 -0.10 0.00
C VAL A 509 16.93 1.14 -0.61
N ASP A 510 17.23 1.47 -1.88
CA ASP A 510 16.49 2.49 -2.63
C ASP A 510 15.24 1.89 -3.28
N GLU A 511 14.08 2.14 -2.68
CA GLU A 511 12.77 1.67 -3.15
C GLU A 511 12.46 2.08 -4.60
N ASN A 512 13.02 3.19 -5.09
CA ASN A 512 12.76 3.67 -6.46
C ASN A 512 13.50 2.86 -7.53
N THR A 513 14.52 2.10 -7.13
CA THR A 513 15.30 1.25 -8.04
C THR A 513 14.71 -0.15 -8.16
N ILE A 514 13.81 -0.54 -7.26
CA ILE A 514 13.24 -1.88 -7.22
C ILE A 514 12.35 -2.10 -8.44
N TYR A 515 12.68 -3.12 -9.23
CA TYR A 515 11.79 -3.63 -10.26
C TYR A 515 11.84 -5.15 -10.34
N LEU A 516 10.69 -5.74 -10.69
CA LEU A 516 10.49 -7.17 -10.88
C LEU A 516 10.24 -7.44 -12.36
N ILE A 517 10.91 -8.44 -12.91
CA ILE A 517 10.74 -8.94 -14.28
C ILE A 517 10.16 -10.35 -14.22
N VAL A 518 9.09 -10.56 -14.96
CA VAL A 518 8.49 -11.88 -15.20
C VAL A 518 8.86 -12.36 -16.61
N ASP A 519 9.37 -13.59 -16.70
CA ASP A 519 9.75 -14.30 -17.95
C ASP A 519 10.67 -13.47 -18.88
N GLY A 520 11.51 -12.62 -18.28
CA GLY A 520 12.46 -11.77 -18.99
C GLY A 520 11.83 -10.63 -19.82
N THR A 521 10.51 -10.44 -19.78
CA THR A 521 9.82 -9.45 -20.64
C THR A 521 8.98 -8.41 -19.90
N ASP A 522 8.25 -8.81 -18.87
CA ASP A 522 7.28 -7.93 -18.22
C ASP A 522 7.90 -7.30 -16.98
N THR A 523 8.12 -5.98 -17.01
CA THR A 523 8.74 -5.24 -15.91
C THR A 523 7.69 -4.49 -15.08
N PHE A 524 7.76 -4.65 -13.76
CA PHE A 524 6.93 -3.98 -12.77
C PHE A 524 7.80 -3.19 -11.79
N THR A 525 7.38 -1.98 -11.45
CA THR A 525 8.02 -1.12 -10.44
C THR A 525 7.09 -0.93 -9.24
N VAL A 526 7.62 -0.47 -8.10
CA VAL A 526 6.87 -0.32 -6.83
C VAL A 526 5.72 0.72 -6.92
N ASP A 527 5.78 1.60 -7.91
CA ASP A 527 4.72 2.56 -8.28
C ASP A 527 3.57 1.94 -9.09
N SER A 528 3.64 0.64 -9.41
CA SER A 528 2.52 -0.12 -9.96
C SER A 528 1.55 -0.57 -8.86
N THR A 529 0.26 -0.73 -9.19
CA THR A 529 -0.75 -1.18 -8.19
C THR A 529 -0.62 -2.65 -7.80
N ARG A 530 0.38 -3.38 -8.32
CA ARG A 530 0.51 -4.84 -8.23
C ARG A 530 1.85 -5.29 -7.63
N LEU A 531 2.80 -4.38 -7.46
CA LEU A 531 4.07 -4.62 -6.79
C LEU A 531 4.19 -3.66 -5.62
N THR A 532 4.33 -4.17 -4.40
CA THR A 532 4.45 -3.36 -3.19
C THR A 532 5.68 -3.76 -2.42
N PHE A 533 6.42 -2.77 -1.91
CA PHE A 533 7.54 -2.97 -1.01
C PHE A 533 7.23 -2.30 0.34
N SER A 534 7.30 -3.06 1.43
CA SER A 534 7.10 -2.54 2.78
C SER A 534 7.79 -3.45 3.80
N ASP A 535 8.40 -2.88 4.84
CA ASP A 535 9.07 -3.64 5.90
C ASP A 535 10.05 -4.70 5.35
N SER A 536 10.92 -4.31 4.39
CA SER A 536 11.89 -5.19 3.69
C SER A 536 11.27 -6.30 2.83
N THR A 537 9.94 -6.37 2.69
CA THR A 537 9.26 -7.42 1.93
C THR A 537 8.71 -6.87 0.63
N LEU A 538 9.15 -7.43 -0.50
CA LEU A 538 8.57 -7.22 -1.82
C LEU A 538 7.42 -8.22 -2.02
N GLN A 539 6.26 -7.74 -2.47
CA GLN A 539 5.10 -8.56 -2.78
C GLN A 539 4.53 -8.19 -4.14
N PHE A 540 4.30 -9.22 -4.97
CA PHE A 540 3.74 -9.12 -6.30
C PHE A 540 2.46 -9.93 -6.41
N ASP A 541 1.40 -9.33 -6.95
CA ASP A 541 0.11 -9.98 -7.22
C ASP A 541 -0.05 -10.33 -8.70
N PRO A 542 0.15 -11.61 -9.09
CA PRO A 542 0.01 -12.06 -10.48
C PRO A 542 -1.46 -12.34 -10.89
N ILE A 543 -2.43 -12.31 -9.96
CA ILE A 543 -3.79 -12.76 -10.22
C ILE A 543 -4.48 -11.87 -11.28
N GLY A 544 -4.96 -12.52 -12.33
CA GLY A 544 -5.70 -11.90 -13.43
C GLY A 544 -4.82 -11.16 -14.44
N LEU A 545 -3.49 -11.16 -14.26
CA LEU A 545 -2.54 -10.67 -15.25
C LEU A 545 -2.06 -11.80 -16.17
N TYR A 546 -1.73 -12.95 -15.58
CA TYR A 546 -1.22 -14.11 -16.27
C TYR A 546 -2.25 -15.22 -16.37
N SER A 547 -2.05 -16.10 -17.34
CA SER A 547 -2.83 -17.33 -17.56
C SER A 547 -1.88 -18.53 -17.70
N TRP A 548 -0.92 -18.66 -16.78
CA TRP A 548 0.05 -19.75 -16.79
C TRP A 548 -0.67 -21.11 -16.71
N GLY A 549 -0.33 -21.98 -17.65
CA GLY A 549 -0.90 -23.31 -17.81
C GLY A 549 -0.02 -24.40 -17.21
N ALA A 550 -0.50 -25.64 -17.29
CA ALA A 550 0.24 -26.79 -16.81
C ALA A 550 1.53 -27.03 -17.62
N GLY A 551 2.65 -27.13 -16.92
CA GLY A 551 3.98 -27.33 -17.49
C GLY A 551 4.74 -26.04 -17.80
N ASP A 552 4.17 -24.86 -17.53
CA ASP A 552 4.87 -23.59 -17.69
C ASP A 552 5.94 -23.45 -16.58
N THR A 553 7.11 -22.96 -16.97
CA THR A 553 8.17 -22.55 -16.05
C THR A 553 8.20 -21.03 -16.05
N VAL A 554 8.00 -20.43 -14.87
CA VAL A 554 7.93 -18.99 -14.67
C VAL A 554 9.23 -18.54 -14.03
N GLU A 555 9.95 -17.63 -14.69
CA GLU A 555 11.15 -17.00 -14.15
C GLU A 555 10.79 -15.64 -13.55
N ILE A 556 11.19 -15.43 -12.30
CA ILE A 556 11.08 -14.14 -11.60
C ILE A 556 12.48 -13.62 -11.37
N CYS A 557 12.75 -12.41 -11.85
CA CYS A 557 13.99 -11.68 -11.58
C CYS A 557 13.66 -10.38 -10.87
N VAL A 558 14.30 -10.11 -9.74
CA VAL A 558 14.18 -8.86 -9.00
C VAL A 558 15.51 -8.14 -9.02
N TYR A 559 15.50 -6.87 -9.41
CA TYR A 559 16.63 -5.96 -9.27
C TYR A 559 16.35 -5.00 -8.12
N SER A 560 17.39 -4.73 -7.32
CA SER A 560 17.39 -3.68 -6.31
C SER A 560 18.77 -3.06 -6.23
N ALA A 561 18.83 -1.79 -5.87
CA ALA A 561 20.08 -1.10 -5.51
C ALA A 561 19.95 -0.41 -4.15
N ASP A 562 21.10 -0.05 -3.60
CA ASP A 562 21.21 0.70 -2.36
C ASP A 562 20.97 2.22 -2.54
N LEU A 563 21.18 3.00 -1.47
CA LEU A 563 21.01 4.46 -1.44
C LEU A 563 22.31 5.26 -1.71
N VAL A 564 23.39 4.64 -2.21
CA VAL A 564 24.63 5.37 -2.48
C VAL A 564 24.43 6.37 -3.63
N ASP A 565 24.80 7.63 -3.43
CA ASP A 565 24.63 8.66 -4.46
C ASP A 565 25.48 8.37 -5.71
N SER A 566 24.91 8.59 -6.88
CA SER A 566 25.56 8.49 -8.20
C SER A 566 26.91 9.23 -8.33
N THR A 567 27.13 10.26 -7.51
CA THR A 567 28.34 11.07 -7.46
C THR A 567 29.51 10.30 -6.82
N TYR A 568 29.23 9.33 -5.95
CA TYR A 568 30.22 8.54 -5.20
C TYR A 568 30.31 7.11 -5.72
N CYS A 569 30.56 6.99 -7.02
CA CYS A 569 30.61 5.73 -7.79
C CYS A 569 29.26 5.01 -7.99
N GLY A 570 28.21 5.53 -7.36
CA GLY A 570 26.81 5.20 -7.61
C GLY A 570 26.33 3.94 -6.91
N PRO A 571 24.99 3.72 -6.94
CA PRO A 571 24.36 2.67 -6.17
C PRO A 571 24.90 1.27 -6.48
N ASN A 572 25.08 0.45 -5.46
CA ASN A 572 25.43 -0.95 -5.62
C ASN A 572 24.12 -1.70 -5.86
N GLY A 573 24.00 -2.31 -7.04
CA GLY A 573 22.81 -3.03 -7.45
C GLY A 573 23.11 -4.45 -7.82
N ASP A 574 22.19 -5.35 -7.49
CA ASP A 574 22.26 -6.75 -7.89
C ASP A 574 20.88 -7.26 -8.33
N THR A 575 20.89 -8.40 -9.03
CA THR A 575 19.69 -9.07 -9.53
C THR A 575 19.63 -10.49 -9.00
N PHE A 576 18.52 -10.83 -8.35
CA PHE A 576 18.22 -12.19 -7.94
C PHE A 576 17.13 -12.77 -8.83
N CYS A 577 17.40 -13.93 -9.44
CA CYS A 577 16.44 -14.65 -10.27
C CYS A 577 16.21 -16.05 -9.71
N TRP A 578 14.95 -16.49 -9.72
CA TRP A 578 14.54 -17.85 -9.40
C TRP A 578 13.39 -18.30 -10.30
N GLU A 579 13.15 -19.60 -10.36
CA GLU A 579 12.08 -20.15 -11.19
C GLU A 579 11.14 -21.06 -10.40
N PHE A 580 9.87 -21.09 -10.78
CA PHE A 580 8.93 -22.10 -10.30
C PHE A 580 8.10 -22.63 -11.46
N MET A 581 7.52 -23.81 -11.30
CA MET A 581 6.73 -24.47 -12.33
C MET A 581 5.26 -24.46 -11.95
N VAL A 582 4.40 -24.10 -12.90
CA VAL A 582 2.95 -24.16 -12.75
C VAL A 582 2.44 -25.48 -13.29
N ASP A 583 1.72 -26.24 -12.47
CA ASP A 583 1.05 -27.47 -12.90
C ASP A 583 -0.28 -27.63 -12.19
N LYS A 584 -1.21 -28.38 -12.78
CA LYS A 584 -2.54 -28.63 -12.23
C LYS A 584 -2.83 -30.11 -12.25
N LEU A 585 -3.48 -30.59 -11.18
CA LEU A 585 -3.96 -31.96 -11.13
C LEU A 585 -5.10 -32.13 -12.13
N HIS A 586 -4.93 -32.99 -13.13
CA HIS A 586 -6.02 -33.37 -14.02
C HIS A 586 -6.82 -34.50 -13.36
N LEU A 587 -8.13 -34.29 -13.21
CA LEU A 587 -9.08 -35.26 -12.67
C LEU A 587 -10.20 -35.53 -13.68
N PHE A 588 -10.57 -36.79 -13.91
CA PHE A 588 -11.62 -37.05 -14.91
C PHE A 588 -12.43 -38.31 -14.62
N PHE A 589 -13.65 -38.33 -15.15
CA PHE A 589 -14.50 -39.52 -15.21
C PHE A 589 -14.59 -40.03 -16.65
N GLU A 590 -14.81 -41.34 -16.83
CA GLU A 590 -14.98 -41.96 -18.16
C GLU A 590 -16.45 -42.25 -18.46
N ASP A 591 -16.89 -41.95 -19.68
CA ASP A 591 -18.26 -42.24 -20.11
C ASP A 591 -18.56 -43.73 -20.08
N THR A 592 -19.69 -44.09 -19.48
CA THR A 592 -20.03 -45.50 -19.23
C THR A 592 -21.50 -45.80 -19.51
N ILE A 593 -21.75 -46.88 -20.26
CA ILE A 593 -23.09 -47.42 -20.51
C ILE A 593 -23.35 -48.61 -19.59
N VAL A 594 -24.45 -48.57 -18.83
CA VAL A 594 -24.82 -49.56 -17.79
C VAL A 594 -26.29 -49.96 -17.91
N ASN A 595 -26.72 -51.03 -17.23
CA ASN A 595 -28.13 -51.42 -17.19
C ASN A 595 -28.79 -50.98 -15.88
N ALA A 596 -30.10 -50.78 -15.90
CA ALA A 596 -30.87 -50.54 -14.68
C ALA A 596 -30.72 -51.72 -13.69
N GLY A 597 -30.46 -51.41 -12.42
CA GLY A 597 -30.21 -52.38 -11.35
C GLY A 597 -28.75 -52.82 -11.19
N ASP A 598 -27.84 -52.41 -12.08
CA ASP A 598 -26.42 -52.75 -11.96
C ASP A 598 -25.78 -52.10 -10.73
N ASN A 599 -24.81 -52.81 -10.12
CA ASN A 599 -23.89 -52.23 -9.14
C ASN A 599 -22.53 -52.12 -9.79
N ILE A 600 -21.97 -50.91 -9.84
CA ILE A 600 -20.73 -50.61 -10.54
C ILE A 600 -19.71 -49.96 -9.60
N VAL A 601 -18.43 -50.15 -9.94
CA VAL A 601 -17.34 -49.34 -9.38
C VAL A 601 -16.97 -48.33 -10.45
N TYR A 602 -17.15 -47.05 -10.14
CA TYR A 602 -16.91 -45.94 -11.03
C TYR A 602 -15.72 -45.12 -10.51
N PRO A 603 -14.53 -45.30 -11.07
CA PRO A 603 -13.33 -44.61 -10.62
C PRO A 603 -13.32 -43.14 -11.02
N LEU A 604 -12.81 -42.28 -10.12
CA LEU A 604 -12.28 -40.97 -10.49
C LEU A 604 -10.82 -41.16 -10.89
N PHE A 605 -10.45 -40.75 -12.10
CA PHE A 605 -9.08 -40.83 -12.59
C PHE A 605 -8.29 -39.58 -12.26
N ALA A 606 -6.97 -39.73 -12.19
CA ALA A 606 -6.01 -38.65 -12.08
C ALA A 606 -4.78 -38.93 -12.94
N ASP A 607 -4.26 -37.92 -13.62
CA ASP A 607 -2.96 -38.03 -14.28
C ASP A 607 -1.85 -37.81 -13.25
N ASP A 608 -1.00 -38.83 -13.06
CA ASP A 608 0.18 -38.87 -12.17
C ASP A 608 0.05 -38.02 -10.89
N PRO A 609 -0.90 -38.33 -9.99
CA PRO A 609 -1.18 -37.51 -8.81
C PRO A 609 -0.03 -37.47 -7.79
N ALA A 610 0.87 -38.47 -7.82
CA ALA A 610 1.99 -38.56 -6.89
C ALA A 610 2.96 -37.37 -6.97
N ARG A 611 3.07 -36.73 -8.14
CA ARG A 611 4.00 -35.60 -8.34
C ARG A 611 3.64 -34.38 -7.48
N PHE A 612 2.38 -34.25 -7.09
CA PHE A 612 1.92 -33.14 -6.26
C PHE A 612 2.12 -33.37 -4.76
N SER A 613 2.46 -34.60 -4.33
CA SER A 613 2.60 -34.94 -2.91
C SER A 613 1.39 -34.52 -2.05
N ILE A 614 0.16 -34.80 -2.51
CA ILE A 614 -1.08 -34.41 -1.83
C ILE A 614 -1.27 -35.25 -0.56
N TYR A 615 -1.49 -34.61 0.60
CA TYR A 615 -1.74 -35.20 1.92
C TYR A 615 -3.20 -35.08 2.36
N ASP A 616 -3.93 -34.08 1.90
CA ASP A 616 -5.35 -33.89 2.17
C ASP A 616 -6.11 -33.35 0.96
N TYR A 617 -7.41 -33.66 0.88
CA TYR A 617 -8.28 -33.08 -0.12
C TYR A 617 -9.74 -33.04 0.34
N GLU A 618 -10.45 -32.04 -0.15
CA GLU A 618 -11.91 -31.92 -0.11
C GLU A 618 -12.42 -31.75 -1.54
N MET A 619 -13.46 -32.49 -1.93
CA MET A 619 -14.04 -32.36 -3.26
C MET A 619 -15.54 -32.63 -3.26
N GLN A 620 -16.23 -32.07 -4.24
CA GLN A 620 -17.66 -32.24 -4.46
C GLN A 620 -17.94 -32.76 -5.86
N VAL A 621 -18.62 -33.91 -5.94
CA VAL A 621 -19.03 -34.53 -7.21
C VAL A 621 -20.54 -34.51 -7.34
N ARG A 622 -21.07 -33.78 -8.31
CA ARG A 622 -22.51 -33.71 -8.59
C ARG A 622 -22.96 -34.93 -9.40
N TYR A 623 -24.18 -35.38 -9.11
CA TYR A 623 -24.86 -36.44 -9.86
C TYR A 623 -26.39 -36.29 -9.80
N ASN A 624 -27.11 -37.01 -10.66
CA ASN A 624 -28.57 -37.06 -10.66
C ASN A 624 -29.09 -38.22 -9.78
N PRO A 625 -29.70 -37.93 -8.61
CA PRO A 625 -30.21 -38.97 -7.70
C PRO A 625 -31.47 -39.67 -8.22
N ALA A 626 -32.06 -39.22 -9.34
CA ALA A 626 -33.14 -39.93 -10.01
C ALA A 626 -32.64 -41.13 -10.85
N VAL A 627 -31.33 -41.24 -11.08
CA VAL A 627 -30.71 -42.28 -11.92
C VAL A 627 -29.86 -43.23 -11.09
N ILE A 628 -29.01 -42.70 -10.20
CA ILE A 628 -28.09 -43.51 -9.39
C ILE A 628 -28.23 -43.23 -7.89
N ARG A 629 -27.79 -44.20 -7.08
CA ARG A 629 -27.53 -44.05 -5.65
C ARG A 629 -26.05 -44.36 -5.39
N VAL A 630 -25.41 -43.56 -4.55
CA VAL A 630 -24.04 -43.82 -4.08
C VAL A 630 -24.12 -44.74 -2.87
N ASP A 631 -23.52 -45.92 -2.97
CA ASP A 631 -23.52 -46.92 -1.89
C ASP A 631 -22.29 -46.75 -0.96
N SER A 632 -21.11 -46.45 -1.52
CA SER A 632 -19.91 -46.12 -0.74
C SER A 632 -18.83 -45.44 -1.58
N VAL A 633 -17.88 -44.77 -0.91
CA VAL A 633 -16.63 -44.27 -1.51
C VAL A 633 -15.46 -45.03 -0.88
N THR A 634 -14.49 -45.45 -1.68
CA THR A 634 -13.33 -46.23 -1.21
C THR A 634 -12.04 -45.78 -1.86
N THR A 635 -10.93 -45.86 -1.12
CA THR A 635 -9.58 -45.53 -1.59
C THR A 635 -8.66 -46.74 -1.71
N ASN A 636 -9.13 -47.94 -1.37
CA ASN A 636 -8.30 -49.15 -1.45
C ASN A 636 -7.90 -49.45 -2.90
N GLY A 637 -6.60 -49.59 -3.15
CA GLY A 637 -6.07 -49.84 -4.48
C GLY A 637 -6.08 -48.62 -5.41
N THR A 638 -6.26 -47.41 -4.87
CA THR A 638 -6.21 -46.14 -5.61
C THR A 638 -5.01 -45.29 -5.17
N ALA A 639 -4.83 -44.09 -5.73
CA ALA A 639 -3.78 -43.15 -5.35
C ALA A 639 -3.94 -42.73 -3.89
N SER A 640 -5.17 -42.58 -3.43
CA SER A 640 -5.50 -42.24 -2.04
C SER A 640 -5.48 -43.43 -1.08
N ASP A 641 -4.88 -44.57 -1.44
CA ASP A 641 -4.86 -45.75 -0.55
C ASP A 641 -4.21 -45.42 0.80
N GLY A 642 -4.86 -45.86 1.89
CA GLY A 642 -4.48 -45.53 3.26
C GLY A 642 -4.98 -44.19 3.80
N PHE A 643 -5.63 -43.34 2.99
CA PHE A 643 -6.26 -42.11 3.48
C PHE A 643 -7.44 -42.41 4.40
N THR A 644 -7.60 -41.57 5.43
CA THR A 644 -8.82 -41.53 6.24
C THR A 644 -9.87 -40.72 5.48
N LEU A 645 -11.02 -41.33 5.19
CA LEU A 645 -12.04 -40.82 4.30
C LEU A 645 -13.36 -40.55 5.07
N ASP A 646 -13.99 -39.41 4.82
CA ASP A 646 -15.36 -39.08 5.19
C ASP A 646 -16.13 -38.60 3.96
N TRP A 647 -17.44 -38.85 3.91
CA TRP A 647 -18.27 -38.45 2.78
C TRP A 647 -19.77 -38.37 3.10
N ASP A 648 -20.50 -37.53 2.35
CA ASP A 648 -21.96 -37.46 2.35
C ASP A 648 -22.53 -37.32 0.93
N THR A 649 -23.86 -37.38 0.80
CA THR A 649 -24.56 -37.28 -0.50
C THR A 649 -25.70 -36.26 -0.49
N LEU A 650 -25.59 -35.20 0.31
CA LEU A 650 -26.69 -34.27 0.52
C LEU A 650 -27.00 -33.49 -0.77
N GLY A 651 -28.26 -33.51 -1.20
CA GLY A 651 -28.71 -32.69 -2.34
C GLY A 651 -28.24 -33.16 -3.73
N GLY A 652 -27.79 -34.41 -3.88
CA GLY A 652 -27.27 -34.91 -5.17
C GLY A 652 -25.81 -34.52 -5.43
N ILE A 653 -25.08 -34.14 -4.38
CA ILE A 653 -23.64 -33.84 -4.40
C ILE A 653 -22.96 -34.84 -3.47
N ILE A 654 -21.88 -35.46 -3.93
CA ILE A 654 -21.00 -36.30 -3.12
C ILE A 654 -19.90 -35.41 -2.57
N THR A 655 -19.99 -35.03 -1.30
CA THR A 655 -18.92 -34.31 -0.62
C THR A 655 -17.94 -35.34 -0.07
N ILE A 656 -16.66 -35.25 -0.44
CA ILE A 656 -15.62 -36.20 -0.06
C ILE A 656 -14.49 -35.43 0.61
N THR A 657 -14.13 -35.82 1.83
CA THR A 657 -12.96 -35.29 2.54
C THR A 657 -12.02 -36.44 2.87
N ALA A 658 -10.74 -36.31 2.55
CA ALA A 658 -9.75 -37.31 2.88
C ALA A 658 -8.43 -36.71 3.35
N SER A 659 -7.74 -37.40 4.26
CA SER A 659 -6.40 -36.98 4.70
C SER A 659 -5.52 -38.16 5.12
N ASN A 660 -4.20 -37.98 5.04
CA ASN A 660 -3.22 -38.96 5.49
C ASN A 660 -1.89 -38.29 5.88
N THR A 661 -1.03 -39.07 6.55
CA THR A 661 0.36 -38.68 6.88
C THR A 661 1.36 -39.01 5.77
N SER A 662 0.96 -39.83 4.79
CA SER A 662 1.74 -40.12 3.57
C SER A 662 0.97 -39.55 2.38
N PRO A 663 1.68 -39.00 1.38
CA PRO A 663 1.01 -38.40 0.24
C PRO A 663 0.34 -39.45 -0.65
N VAL A 664 -0.55 -39.01 -1.55
CA VAL A 664 -1.15 -39.87 -2.58
C VAL A 664 -0.08 -40.58 -3.42
N GLY A 665 -0.37 -41.83 -3.80
CA GLY A 665 0.50 -42.68 -4.60
C GLY A 665 0.37 -42.48 -6.11
N ALA A 666 1.18 -43.20 -6.89
CA ALA A 666 1.30 -43.04 -8.35
C ALA A 666 0.24 -43.80 -9.19
N SER A 667 -0.95 -44.03 -8.62
CA SER A 667 -2.04 -44.73 -9.33
C SER A 667 -2.83 -43.74 -10.19
N SER A 668 -3.26 -44.17 -11.37
CA SER A 668 -4.17 -43.38 -12.22
C SER A 668 -5.61 -43.36 -11.70
N PHE A 669 -5.99 -44.30 -10.84
CA PHE A 669 -7.26 -44.24 -10.11
C PHE A 669 -7.04 -43.38 -8.88
N PHE A 670 -7.72 -42.24 -8.74
CA PHE A 670 -7.62 -41.36 -7.57
C PHE A 670 -8.42 -41.94 -6.40
N LEU A 671 -9.70 -42.24 -6.63
CA LEU A 671 -10.61 -42.93 -5.69
C LEU A 671 -11.70 -43.70 -6.45
N ASN A 672 -12.43 -44.57 -5.76
CA ASN A 672 -13.50 -45.39 -6.33
C ASN A 672 -14.86 -45.03 -5.72
N LEU A 673 -15.83 -44.70 -6.57
CA LEU A 673 -17.24 -44.55 -6.20
C LEU A 673 -17.98 -45.87 -6.46
N HIS A 674 -18.66 -46.42 -5.45
CA HIS A 674 -19.52 -47.60 -5.61
C HIS A 674 -20.95 -47.12 -5.80
N LEU A 675 -21.47 -47.32 -7.01
CA LEU A 675 -22.75 -46.78 -7.45
C LEU A 675 -23.73 -47.91 -7.73
N HIS A 676 -24.99 -47.66 -7.40
CA HIS A 676 -26.12 -48.52 -7.76
C HIS A 676 -27.05 -47.79 -8.72
N ILE A 677 -27.25 -48.36 -9.90
CA ILE A 677 -28.20 -47.84 -10.90
C ILE A 677 -29.61 -48.23 -10.45
N LEU A 678 -30.49 -47.26 -10.26
CA LEU A 678 -31.81 -47.53 -9.68
C LEU A 678 -32.65 -48.48 -10.58
N ASP A 679 -33.29 -49.47 -9.97
CA ASP A 679 -34.01 -50.56 -10.66
C ASP A 679 -35.12 -50.09 -11.63
N ASN A 680 -35.76 -48.96 -11.33
CA ASN A 680 -36.93 -48.45 -12.07
C ASN A 680 -36.59 -47.36 -13.09
N VAL A 681 -35.30 -47.16 -13.36
CA VAL A 681 -34.85 -46.15 -14.31
C VAL A 681 -35.15 -46.62 -15.73
N SER A 682 -35.71 -45.72 -16.54
CA SER A 682 -35.98 -46.01 -17.96
C SER A 682 -34.67 -46.03 -18.74
N GLY A 683 -34.56 -46.91 -19.74
CA GLY A 683 -33.47 -46.84 -20.71
C GLY A 683 -33.45 -45.47 -21.40
N GLY A 684 -32.25 -44.98 -21.71
CA GLY A 684 -32.00 -43.60 -22.17
C GLY A 684 -31.88 -42.58 -21.04
N ALA A 685 -31.94 -43.00 -19.77
CA ALA A 685 -31.62 -42.12 -18.66
C ALA A 685 -30.12 -41.88 -18.49
N PHE A 686 -29.76 -40.74 -17.93
CA PHE A 686 -28.36 -40.37 -17.76
C PHE A 686 -28.11 -39.58 -16.48
N THR A 687 -26.87 -39.64 -16.00
CA THR A 687 -26.35 -38.74 -14.98
C THR A 687 -24.96 -38.28 -15.39
N ASN A 688 -24.74 -36.97 -15.35
CA ASN A 688 -23.40 -36.42 -15.44
C ASN A 688 -22.73 -36.58 -14.08
N MET A 689 -21.45 -36.89 -14.08
CA MET A 689 -20.59 -37.02 -12.91
C MET A 689 -19.61 -35.86 -12.98
N GLN A 690 -19.95 -34.77 -12.31
CA GLN A 690 -19.26 -33.49 -12.49
C GLN A 690 -18.50 -33.09 -11.23
N LEU A 691 -17.23 -32.73 -11.37
CA LEU A 691 -16.41 -32.27 -10.24
C LEU A 691 -16.60 -30.76 -10.05
N THR A 692 -17.51 -30.37 -9.15
CA THR A 692 -17.92 -28.97 -8.98
C THR A 692 -16.97 -28.16 -8.10
N GLU A 693 -16.27 -28.81 -7.18
CA GLU A 693 -15.31 -28.17 -6.27
C GLU A 693 -14.22 -29.16 -5.88
N GLY A 694 -12.98 -28.67 -5.73
CA GLY A 694 -11.82 -29.44 -5.33
C GLY A 694 -10.80 -28.55 -4.62
N ILE A 695 -10.42 -28.91 -3.41
CA ILE A 695 -9.39 -28.24 -2.62
C ILE A 695 -8.39 -29.32 -2.24
N PHE A 696 -7.15 -29.22 -2.74
CA PHE A 696 -6.09 -30.19 -2.50
C PHE A 696 -4.96 -29.51 -1.72
N ASP A 697 -4.52 -30.13 -0.62
CA ASP A 697 -3.52 -29.60 0.33
C ASP A 697 -3.81 -28.15 0.75
N SER A 698 -5.02 -27.92 1.27
CA SER A 698 -5.47 -26.57 1.67
C SER A 698 -5.37 -25.51 0.55
N GLY A 699 -5.46 -25.92 -0.72
CA GLY A 699 -5.41 -25.04 -1.90
C GLY A 699 -4.03 -24.87 -2.51
N ARG A 700 -3.01 -25.60 -2.02
CA ARG A 700 -1.66 -25.60 -2.62
C ARG A 700 -1.64 -26.23 -4.02
N VAL A 701 -2.57 -27.15 -4.28
CA VAL A 701 -2.66 -27.87 -5.55
C VAL A 701 -3.98 -27.51 -6.25
N ASP A 702 -3.90 -26.74 -7.33
CA ASP A 702 -5.04 -26.49 -8.23
C ASP A 702 -5.27 -27.68 -9.17
N TYR A 703 -6.47 -27.74 -9.74
CA TYR A 703 -6.92 -28.83 -10.57
C TYR A 703 -7.68 -28.32 -11.80
N TRP A 704 -7.86 -29.20 -12.77
CA TRP A 704 -8.89 -29.06 -13.78
C TRP A 704 -9.52 -30.42 -13.99
N ALA A 705 -10.78 -30.44 -14.45
CA ALA A 705 -11.50 -31.68 -14.56
C ALA A 705 -12.31 -31.83 -15.83
N ASP A 706 -12.34 -33.05 -16.34
CA ASP A 706 -13.25 -33.50 -17.38
C ASP A 706 -14.40 -34.29 -16.73
N ASP A 707 -15.62 -33.83 -16.97
CA ASP A 707 -16.83 -34.52 -16.54
C ASP A 707 -16.99 -35.84 -17.30
N GLY A 708 -17.74 -36.79 -16.73
CA GLY A 708 -18.12 -38.02 -17.43
C GLY A 708 -19.61 -38.31 -17.32
N ILE A 709 -20.15 -39.07 -18.26
CA ILE A 709 -21.57 -39.43 -18.29
C ILE A 709 -21.82 -40.92 -18.03
N ILE A 710 -22.81 -41.22 -17.18
CA ILE A 710 -23.34 -42.58 -17.03
C ILE A 710 -24.68 -42.66 -17.76
N LEU A 711 -24.74 -43.50 -18.80
CA LEU A 711 -25.92 -43.75 -19.63
C LEU A 711 -26.56 -45.10 -19.29
N VAL A 712 -27.88 -45.13 -19.13
CA VAL A 712 -28.65 -46.35 -18.83
C VAL A 712 -29.19 -46.97 -20.12
N ASN A 713 -28.75 -48.18 -20.44
CA ASN A 713 -29.12 -48.92 -21.64
C ASN A 713 -30.61 -49.32 -21.67
N TRP A 714 -31.11 -49.68 -22.86
CA TRP A 714 -32.46 -50.21 -23.03
C TRP A 714 -32.65 -51.55 -22.35
N SER A 715 -33.74 -51.65 -21.58
CA SER A 715 -34.26 -52.94 -21.12
C SER A 715 -35.35 -53.45 -22.07
N GLN A 716 -35.18 -54.70 -22.51
CA GLN A 716 -36.19 -55.38 -23.31
C GLN A 716 -37.35 -55.82 -22.43
N THR A 717 -38.58 -55.46 -22.81
CA THR A 717 -39.78 -55.76 -22.02
C THR A 717 -40.89 -56.35 -22.88
N GLN A 718 -41.70 -57.23 -22.30
CA GLN A 718 -42.95 -57.69 -22.92
C GLN A 718 -44.10 -56.79 -22.50
N TRP A 719 -44.93 -56.41 -23.46
CA TRP A 719 -46.02 -55.48 -23.22
C TRP A 719 -47.13 -55.67 -24.26
N VAL A 720 -48.34 -55.28 -23.90
CA VAL A 720 -49.51 -55.22 -24.79
C VAL A 720 -50.29 -53.96 -24.46
N HIS A 721 -50.74 -53.26 -25.49
CA HIS A 721 -51.47 -52.01 -25.37
C HIS A 721 -52.69 -51.98 -26.27
N ASP A 722 -53.81 -51.50 -25.71
CA ASP A 722 -55.07 -51.40 -26.42
C ASP A 722 -55.24 -50.04 -27.12
N LEU A 723 -55.76 -50.09 -28.34
CA LEU A 723 -56.10 -48.97 -29.21
C LEU A 723 -57.61 -48.99 -29.46
N ILE A 724 -58.29 -47.87 -29.21
CA ILE A 724 -59.75 -47.79 -29.28
C ILE A 724 -60.16 -46.88 -30.44
N PHE A 725 -60.84 -47.45 -31.44
CA PHE A 725 -61.31 -46.74 -32.62
C PHE A 725 -62.81 -46.45 -32.55
N PHE A 726 -63.19 -45.20 -32.82
CA PHE A 726 -64.57 -44.74 -32.94
C PHE A 726 -64.82 -44.17 -34.34
N GLY A 727 -65.65 -44.83 -35.12
CA GLY A 727 -66.15 -44.32 -36.40
C GLY A 727 -67.32 -43.36 -36.21
N ASN A 728 -67.37 -42.29 -37.00
CA ASN A 728 -68.46 -41.34 -37.02
C ASN A 728 -69.17 -41.42 -38.39
N ASP A 729 -70.39 -41.97 -38.39
CA ASP A 729 -71.21 -42.01 -39.59
C ASP A 729 -71.83 -40.63 -39.84
N THR A 730 -71.16 -39.87 -40.72
CA THR A 730 -71.59 -38.54 -41.14
C THR A 730 -72.93 -38.53 -41.88
N VAL A 731 -73.41 -39.68 -42.37
CA VAL A 731 -74.70 -39.81 -43.08
C VAL A 731 -75.87 -40.00 -42.12
N THR A 732 -75.71 -40.80 -41.06
CA THR A 732 -76.75 -41.00 -40.02
C THR A 732 -76.60 -40.07 -38.81
N GLY A 733 -75.45 -39.39 -38.68
CA GLY A 733 -75.17 -38.40 -37.64
C GLY A 733 -74.84 -38.99 -36.26
N GLY A 734 -74.34 -40.24 -36.21
CA GLY A 734 -74.06 -40.97 -34.98
C GLY A 734 -72.72 -41.72 -34.98
N TYR A 735 -72.20 -42.00 -33.79
CA TYR A 735 -71.01 -42.84 -33.60
C TYR A 735 -71.37 -44.32 -33.77
N LEU A 736 -70.50 -45.06 -34.47
CA LEU A 736 -70.53 -46.52 -34.53
C LEU A 736 -70.05 -47.12 -33.21
N ASP A 737 -70.40 -48.38 -32.93
CA ASP A 737 -69.82 -49.12 -31.81
C ASP A 737 -68.29 -49.18 -31.97
N PRO A 738 -67.50 -49.01 -30.89
CA PRO A 738 -66.05 -48.96 -30.99
C PRO A 738 -65.42 -50.30 -31.41
N MET A 739 -64.23 -50.22 -32.00
CA MET A 739 -63.35 -51.37 -32.27
C MET A 739 -62.10 -51.25 -31.41
N ASN A 740 -61.78 -52.32 -30.67
CA ASN A 740 -60.56 -52.39 -29.87
C ASN A 740 -59.55 -53.26 -30.60
N LEU A 741 -58.38 -52.69 -30.91
CA LEU A 741 -57.22 -53.40 -31.43
C LEU A 741 -56.14 -53.43 -30.35
N ALA A 742 -55.23 -54.39 -30.41
CA ALA A 742 -54.11 -54.49 -29.48
C ALA A 742 -52.78 -54.65 -30.22
N ILE A 743 -51.77 -53.89 -29.81
CA ILE A 743 -50.39 -54.01 -30.29
C ILE A 743 -49.48 -54.36 -29.12
N GLY A 744 -48.33 -54.97 -29.37
CA GLY A 744 -47.39 -55.29 -28.29
C GLY A 744 -46.14 -56.02 -28.74
N CYS A 745 -45.25 -56.29 -27.78
CA CYS A 745 -44.04 -57.07 -28.03
C CYS A 745 -43.93 -58.26 -27.07
N GLY A 746 -43.35 -59.36 -27.56
CA GLY A 746 -43.06 -60.58 -26.82
C GLY A 746 -41.68 -61.13 -27.16
N TYR A 747 -41.03 -61.82 -26.22
CA TYR A 747 -39.64 -62.32 -26.40
C TYR A 747 -39.49 -63.40 -27.48
N ALA A 748 -40.58 -64.08 -27.82
CA ALA A 748 -40.60 -65.19 -28.78
C ALA A 748 -41.62 -64.99 -29.91
N ALA A 749 -42.17 -63.78 -30.03
CA ALA A 749 -43.08 -63.43 -31.14
C ALA A 749 -42.26 -63.11 -32.40
N THR A 750 -42.94 -63.01 -33.54
CA THR A 750 -42.37 -62.73 -34.86
C THR A 750 -43.16 -61.63 -35.54
N SER A 751 -42.69 -61.13 -36.69
CA SER A 751 -43.43 -60.16 -37.50
C SER A 751 -44.58 -60.78 -38.32
N GLY A 752 -44.63 -62.11 -38.40
CA GLY A 752 -45.66 -62.87 -39.14
C GLY A 752 -46.85 -63.25 -38.26
N TRP A 753 -47.70 -64.16 -38.74
CA TRP A 753 -48.82 -64.68 -37.97
C TRP A 753 -48.36 -65.65 -36.87
N ASP A 754 -48.56 -65.25 -35.61
CA ASP A 754 -48.28 -66.07 -34.43
C ASP A 754 -49.56 -66.55 -33.73
N PRO A 755 -49.97 -67.83 -33.85
CA PRO A 755 -51.24 -68.30 -33.29
C PRO A 755 -51.30 -68.28 -31.74
N ALA A 756 -50.15 -68.18 -31.06
CA ALA A 756 -50.09 -68.05 -29.61
C ALA A 756 -50.25 -66.59 -29.14
N TYR A 757 -49.94 -65.62 -30.00
CA TYR A 757 -49.87 -64.21 -29.65
C TYR A 757 -50.92 -63.37 -30.37
N ASP A 758 -51.15 -63.60 -31.65
CA ASP A 758 -52.02 -62.79 -32.49
C ASP A 758 -53.49 -63.22 -32.43
N ILE A 759 -54.37 -62.29 -32.79
CA ILE A 759 -55.81 -62.55 -32.91
C ILE A 759 -56.27 -62.08 -34.29
N HIS A 760 -56.69 -63.02 -35.14
CA HIS A 760 -57.37 -62.70 -36.39
C HIS A 760 -58.84 -62.31 -36.14
N ILE A 761 -59.34 -61.30 -36.85
CA ILE A 761 -60.72 -60.82 -36.72
C ILE A 761 -61.46 -60.83 -38.07
N PRO A 762 -62.77 -61.14 -38.10
CA PRO A 762 -63.60 -61.00 -39.29
C PRO A 762 -63.94 -59.52 -39.58
N ILE A 763 -64.62 -59.27 -40.70
CA ILE A 763 -65.21 -57.97 -40.99
C ILE A 763 -66.36 -57.71 -39.99
N PRO A 764 -66.39 -56.55 -39.30
CA PRO A 764 -67.43 -56.23 -38.34
C PRO A 764 -68.79 -55.92 -39.01
N PRO A 765 -69.91 -55.96 -38.28
CA PRO A 765 -71.20 -55.52 -38.79
C PRO A 765 -71.20 -54.00 -39.08
N PRO A 766 -72.07 -53.48 -39.99
CA PRO A 766 -72.09 -52.07 -40.35
C PRO A 766 -72.36 -51.07 -39.21
N SER A 767 -72.84 -51.53 -38.04
CA SER A 767 -73.06 -50.70 -36.85
C SER A 767 -71.80 -50.51 -36.00
N GLN A 768 -70.72 -51.21 -36.30
CA GLN A 768 -69.46 -51.17 -35.57
C GLN A 768 -68.35 -50.59 -36.46
N THR A 769 -67.43 -49.87 -35.82
CA THR A 769 -66.25 -49.28 -36.46
C THR A 769 -65.40 -50.37 -37.13
N ASP A 770 -65.03 -50.17 -38.39
CA ASP A 770 -64.15 -51.10 -39.10
C ASP A 770 -62.71 -50.58 -39.11
N ALA A 771 -61.88 -51.20 -38.26
CA ALA A 771 -60.44 -51.01 -38.21
C ALA A 771 -59.76 -52.35 -37.95
N TYR A 772 -58.58 -52.56 -38.52
CA TYR A 772 -57.78 -53.78 -38.32
C TYR A 772 -56.29 -53.52 -38.53
N ILE A 773 -55.45 -54.33 -37.88
CA ILE A 773 -54.01 -54.35 -38.14
C ILE A 773 -53.79 -55.21 -39.40
N LEU A 774 -53.14 -54.62 -40.41
CA LEU A 774 -52.80 -55.26 -41.66
C LEU A 774 -51.61 -56.19 -41.45
N LEU A 775 -51.77 -57.45 -41.84
CA LEU A 775 -50.69 -58.43 -41.91
C LEU A 775 -50.46 -58.82 -43.37
N ASP A 776 -49.20 -58.81 -43.80
CA ASP A 776 -48.75 -59.40 -45.07
C ASP A 776 -47.74 -60.51 -44.78
N ASP A 777 -48.26 -61.72 -44.57
CA ASP A 777 -47.47 -62.91 -44.29
C ASP A 777 -47.51 -63.88 -45.50
N PRO A 778 -46.38 -64.10 -46.20
CA PRO A 778 -46.29 -65.03 -47.31
C PRO A 778 -46.64 -66.48 -46.97
N ASP A 779 -46.42 -66.91 -45.72
CA ASP A 779 -46.70 -68.26 -45.25
C ASP A 779 -48.19 -68.44 -44.89
N TYR A 780 -48.88 -67.35 -44.54
CA TYR A 780 -50.31 -67.33 -44.20
C TYR A 780 -51.11 -66.28 -45.00
N PRO A 781 -51.14 -66.33 -46.34
CA PRO A 781 -51.68 -65.26 -47.19
C PRO A 781 -53.20 -65.02 -47.05
N ALA A 782 -53.91 -65.94 -46.40
CA ALA A 782 -55.34 -65.83 -46.10
C ALA A 782 -55.65 -64.99 -44.85
N ILE A 783 -54.66 -64.80 -43.97
CA ILE A 783 -54.80 -64.02 -42.73
C ILE A 783 -54.24 -62.63 -43.00
N ARG A 784 -55.13 -61.64 -43.17
CA ARG A 784 -54.74 -60.25 -43.46
C ARG A 784 -55.25 -59.22 -42.45
N ARG A 785 -56.15 -59.65 -41.55
CA ARG A 785 -56.88 -58.78 -40.63
C ARG A 785 -56.70 -59.26 -39.20
N LEU A 786 -55.93 -58.50 -38.43
CA LEU A 786 -55.68 -58.79 -37.03
C LEU A 786 -56.38 -57.78 -36.11
N GLY A 787 -56.97 -58.29 -35.04
CA GLY A 787 -57.42 -57.53 -33.87
C GLY A 787 -56.31 -57.41 -32.82
N ARG A 788 -55.31 -58.29 -32.84
CA ARG A 788 -54.10 -58.18 -32.03
C ARG A 788 -52.88 -58.63 -32.81
N SER A 789 -51.80 -57.86 -32.75
CA SER A 789 -50.49 -58.20 -33.31
C SER A 789 -49.41 -57.99 -32.25
N ILE A 790 -48.70 -59.06 -31.88
CA ILE A 790 -47.53 -58.99 -30.99
C ILE A 790 -46.29 -59.33 -31.82
N GLN A 791 -45.27 -58.48 -31.78
CA GLN A 791 -44.02 -58.69 -32.53
C GLN A 791 -42.84 -58.96 -31.59
N ASN A 792 -41.67 -59.29 -32.14
CA ASN A 792 -40.49 -59.60 -31.34
C ASN A 792 -39.94 -58.34 -30.65
N SER A 793 -39.69 -58.38 -29.34
CA SER A 793 -39.09 -57.24 -28.64
C SER A 793 -37.62 -56.99 -29.01
N PHE A 794 -36.88 -58.01 -29.44
CA PHE A 794 -35.46 -57.90 -29.80
C PHE A 794 -35.23 -57.50 -31.26
N GLU A 795 -36.28 -57.43 -32.08
CA GLU A 795 -36.21 -57.06 -33.51
C GLU A 795 -36.86 -55.68 -33.71
N LEU A 796 -36.22 -54.64 -33.18
CA LEU A 796 -36.65 -53.25 -33.31
C LEU A 796 -35.97 -52.57 -34.52
N PRO A 797 -36.62 -51.59 -35.19
CA PRO A 797 -37.96 -51.07 -34.91
C PRO A 797 -39.08 -52.01 -35.38
N VAL A 798 -40.16 -52.03 -34.61
CA VAL A 798 -41.41 -52.73 -34.95
C VAL A 798 -42.39 -51.75 -35.57
N VAL A 799 -43.08 -52.18 -36.65
CA VAL A 799 -44.06 -51.35 -37.36
C VAL A 799 -45.40 -52.07 -37.46
N TRP A 800 -46.48 -51.37 -37.11
CA TRP A 800 -47.86 -51.81 -37.34
C TRP A 800 -48.55 -50.87 -38.32
N TYR A 801 -49.18 -51.45 -39.34
CA TYR A 801 -50.05 -50.73 -40.26
C TYR A 801 -51.50 -51.00 -39.89
N ILE A 802 -52.24 -49.96 -39.49
CA ILE A 802 -53.66 -50.07 -39.13
C ILE A 802 -54.48 -49.43 -40.22
N VAL A 803 -55.41 -50.20 -40.80
CA VAL A 803 -56.30 -49.70 -41.84
C VAL A 803 -57.65 -49.40 -41.22
N THR A 804 -58.10 -48.15 -41.33
CA THR A 804 -59.48 -47.74 -41.03
C THR A 804 -60.32 -47.83 -42.30
N GLN A 805 -61.62 -48.11 -42.20
CA GLN A 805 -62.50 -48.21 -43.38
C GLN A 805 -63.84 -47.49 -43.21
N ALA A 806 -64.41 -47.09 -44.35
CA ALA A 806 -65.79 -46.65 -44.56
C ALA A 806 -66.27 -45.35 -43.89
N VAL A 807 -65.70 -44.93 -42.76
CA VAL A 807 -66.07 -43.66 -42.09
C VAL A 807 -64.83 -42.94 -41.54
N VAL A 808 -64.94 -41.62 -41.39
CA VAL A 808 -64.01 -40.81 -40.58
C VAL A 808 -64.17 -41.14 -39.09
N GLY A 809 -63.17 -40.89 -38.27
CA GLY A 809 -63.28 -41.23 -36.84
C GLY A 809 -62.11 -40.78 -35.98
N SER A 810 -62.04 -41.34 -34.78
CA SER A 810 -61.01 -41.03 -33.79
C SER A 810 -60.40 -42.30 -33.20
N LEU A 811 -59.07 -42.32 -33.11
CA LEU A 811 -58.28 -43.30 -32.37
C LEU A 811 -57.95 -42.72 -31.00
N TYR A 812 -58.12 -43.51 -29.94
CA TYR A 812 -57.72 -43.20 -28.57
C TYR A 812 -56.78 -44.27 -28.01
N TRP A 813 -55.81 -43.84 -27.20
CA TRP A 813 -54.90 -44.73 -26.47
C TRP A 813 -54.49 -44.10 -25.13
N SER A 814 -53.88 -44.90 -24.24
CA SER A 814 -53.34 -44.41 -22.98
C SER A 814 -51.81 -44.23 -23.06
N PRO A 815 -51.25 -43.03 -22.85
CA PRO A 815 -49.79 -42.86 -22.93
C PRO A 815 -49.02 -43.55 -21.79
N ARG A 816 -49.69 -43.78 -20.66
CA ARG A 816 -49.09 -44.22 -19.39
C ARG A 816 -48.49 -45.64 -19.43
N TYR A 817 -48.99 -46.51 -20.29
CA TYR A 817 -48.65 -47.94 -20.28
C TYR A 817 -47.69 -48.35 -21.39
N PHE A 818 -47.17 -47.39 -22.17
CA PHE A 818 -46.12 -47.69 -23.12
C PHE A 818 -44.79 -47.99 -22.40
N PRO A 819 -44.03 -49.00 -22.87
CA PRO A 819 -42.70 -49.30 -22.35
C PRO A 819 -41.68 -48.20 -22.70
N PRO A 820 -40.47 -48.21 -22.11
CA PRO A 820 -39.35 -47.37 -22.55
C PRO A 820 -39.06 -47.52 -24.06
N GLY A 821 -38.66 -46.41 -24.71
CA GLY A 821 -38.44 -46.31 -26.16
C GLY A 821 -39.29 -45.23 -26.83
N ILE A 822 -39.21 -45.13 -28.15
CA ILE A 822 -39.92 -44.14 -28.98
C ILE A 822 -41.17 -44.78 -29.57
N PHE A 823 -42.31 -44.08 -29.47
CA PHE A 823 -43.55 -44.46 -30.15
C PHE A 823 -44.05 -43.31 -31.02
N THR A 824 -44.04 -43.53 -32.34
CA THR A 824 -44.58 -42.55 -33.30
C THR A 824 -45.79 -43.08 -34.03
N LEU A 825 -46.83 -42.26 -34.15
CA LEU A 825 -47.96 -42.47 -35.07
C LEU A 825 -47.80 -41.56 -36.30
N ASN A 826 -47.84 -42.17 -37.49
CA ASN A 826 -47.60 -41.56 -38.80
C ASN A 826 -46.27 -40.79 -38.90
N GLY A 827 -45.30 -41.07 -38.01
CA GLY A 827 -43.99 -40.44 -37.98
C GLY A 827 -43.90 -39.07 -37.28
N TYR A 828 -45.02 -38.44 -36.91
CA TYR A 828 -45.04 -37.10 -36.29
C TYR A 828 -45.85 -36.97 -34.99
N ILE A 829 -46.61 -37.98 -34.60
CA ILE A 829 -47.36 -37.97 -33.33
C ILE A 829 -46.59 -38.79 -32.30
N ASP A 830 -46.15 -38.15 -31.23
CA ASP A 830 -45.56 -38.82 -30.06
C ASP A 830 -46.68 -39.46 -29.23
N MET A 831 -46.83 -40.78 -29.37
CA MET A 831 -47.89 -41.51 -28.67
C MET A 831 -47.66 -41.61 -27.16
N LYS A 832 -46.48 -41.27 -26.64
CA LYS A 832 -46.24 -41.18 -25.20
C LYS A 832 -46.72 -39.88 -24.57
N ARG A 833 -47.14 -38.90 -25.39
CA ARG A 833 -47.63 -37.60 -24.92
C ARG A 833 -49.05 -37.31 -25.37
N ASP A 834 -49.35 -37.57 -26.63
CA ASP A 834 -50.72 -37.47 -27.15
C ASP A 834 -51.52 -38.73 -26.80
N SER A 835 -52.84 -38.63 -26.82
CA SER A 835 -53.75 -39.74 -26.49
C SER A 835 -54.90 -39.90 -27.48
N ILE A 836 -54.92 -39.09 -28.54
CA ILE A 836 -56.00 -39.04 -29.53
C ILE A 836 -55.46 -38.68 -30.92
N TYR A 837 -56.03 -39.30 -31.95
CA TYR A 837 -55.82 -38.94 -33.35
C TYR A 837 -57.14 -38.99 -34.13
N HIS A 838 -57.38 -38.03 -35.02
CA HIS A 838 -58.56 -38.02 -35.89
C HIS A 838 -58.18 -38.49 -37.29
N TYR A 839 -58.75 -39.61 -37.71
CA TYR A 839 -58.44 -40.23 -38.99
C TYR A 839 -59.51 -39.97 -40.05
N SER A 840 -59.07 -39.94 -41.31
CA SER A 840 -59.90 -39.83 -42.51
C SER A 840 -60.47 -41.19 -42.94
N GLU A 841 -61.47 -41.16 -43.82
CA GLU A 841 -62.03 -42.39 -44.39
C GLU A 841 -60.96 -43.15 -45.19
N ASN A 842 -60.80 -44.45 -44.92
CA ASN A 842 -59.84 -45.33 -45.61
C ASN A 842 -58.37 -44.92 -45.42
N GLU A 843 -58.03 -44.37 -44.26
CA GLU A 843 -56.66 -44.02 -43.90
C GLU A 843 -55.87 -45.25 -43.42
N THR A 844 -54.59 -45.32 -43.79
CA THR A 844 -53.64 -46.30 -43.24
C THR A 844 -52.74 -45.60 -42.25
N LEU A 845 -52.88 -45.94 -40.98
CA LEU A 845 -52.07 -45.43 -39.89
C LEU A 845 -50.82 -46.28 -39.72
N GLN A 846 -49.68 -45.65 -39.47
CA GLN A 846 -48.42 -46.33 -39.20
C GLN A 846 -48.01 -46.07 -37.75
N ILE A 847 -47.97 -47.11 -36.92
CA ILE A 847 -47.41 -47.03 -35.56
C ILE A 847 -46.03 -47.68 -35.59
N VAL A 848 -45.02 -46.94 -35.13
CA VAL A 848 -43.64 -47.44 -35.02
C VAL A 848 -43.22 -47.43 -33.56
N TYR A 849 -42.65 -48.55 -33.10
CA TYR A 849 -41.96 -48.67 -31.83
C TYR A 849 -40.48 -48.95 -32.06
N SER A 850 -39.61 -48.16 -31.45
CA SER A 850 -38.16 -48.34 -31.57
C SER A 850 -37.43 -48.07 -30.26
N GLN A 851 -36.25 -48.67 -30.12
CA GLN A 851 -35.25 -48.36 -29.09
C GLN A 851 -33.90 -48.21 -29.80
N PRO A 852 -33.63 -47.06 -30.43
CA PRO A 852 -32.37 -46.83 -31.13
C PRO A 852 -31.18 -46.78 -30.15
N GLU A 853 -29.96 -46.90 -30.64
CA GLU A 853 -28.77 -46.80 -29.79
C GLU A 853 -28.78 -45.48 -29.01
N ILE A 854 -28.40 -45.57 -27.73
CA ILE A 854 -28.28 -44.40 -26.85
C ILE A 854 -26.95 -43.73 -27.19
N GLY A 855 -26.95 -42.42 -27.18
CA GLY A 855 -25.77 -41.58 -27.31
C GLY A 855 -25.97 -40.30 -26.53
N GLU A 856 -25.12 -39.32 -26.80
CA GLU A 856 -25.23 -37.99 -26.22
C GLU A 856 -25.40 -36.92 -27.28
N GLY A 857 -25.71 -35.72 -26.81
CA GLY A 857 -25.58 -34.50 -27.58
C GLY A 857 -25.40 -33.34 -26.63
N THR A 858 -24.71 -32.32 -27.10
CA THR A 858 -24.35 -31.16 -26.27
C THR A 858 -25.42 -30.08 -26.37
N ILE A 859 -25.69 -29.42 -25.26
CA ILE A 859 -26.37 -28.13 -25.23
C ILE A 859 -25.45 -27.09 -24.61
N GLU A 860 -25.56 -25.87 -25.11
CA GLU A 860 -24.77 -24.74 -24.65
C GLU A 860 -25.70 -23.56 -24.38
N GLY A 861 -25.36 -22.75 -23.38
CA GLY A 861 -26.13 -21.57 -23.02
C GLY A 861 -25.29 -20.50 -22.35
N CYS A 862 -25.83 -19.29 -22.33
CA CYS A 862 -25.18 -18.12 -21.75
C CYS A 862 -26.01 -17.57 -20.56
N PRO A 863 -25.48 -16.62 -19.78
CA PRO A 863 -26.26 -15.96 -18.73
C PRO A 863 -27.54 -15.31 -19.29
N GLY A 864 -28.68 -15.62 -18.68
CA GLY A 864 -30.00 -15.10 -19.05
C GLY A 864 -30.90 -16.13 -19.71
N TRP A 865 -31.82 -15.66 -20.56
CA TRP A 865 -32.74 -16.53 -21.29
C TRP A 865 -32.04 -17.18 -22.48
N ASN A 866 -32.19 -18.50 -22.63
CA ASN A 866 -31.65 -19.29 -23.74
C ASN A 866 -32.78 -20.02 -24.45
N LEU A 867 -32.77 -19.99 -25.79
CA LEU A 867 -33.70 -20.74 -26.62
C LEU A 867 -33.02 -22.01 -27.16
N LEU A 868 -33.32 -23.14 -26.53
CA LEU A 868 -32.63 -24.40 -26.76
C LEU A 868 -33.59 -25.45 -27.32
N SER A 869 -33.01 -26.56 -27.79
CA SER A 869 -33.73 -27.80 -28.06
C SER A 869 -32.89 -28.99 -27.59
N LEU A 870 -33.55 -30.12 -27.35
CA LEU A 870 -32.82 -31.31 -26.94
C LEU A 870 -32.25 -32.01 -28.19
N PRO A 871 -30.92 -32.23 -28.27
CA PRO A 871 -30.33 -32.99 -29.37
C PRO A 871 -30.72 -34.47 -29.29
N THR A 872 -30.96 -34.97 -28.08
CA THR A 872 -31.31 -36.35 -27.81
C THR A 872 -32.71 -36.46 -27.17
N SER A 873 -33.36 -37.61 -27.38
CA SER A 873 -34.60 -37.95 -26.69
C SER A 873 -34.29 -38.41 -25.26
N ILE A 874 -34.53 -37.53 -24.30
CA ILE A 874 -34.36 -37.84 -22.89
C ILE A 874 -35.64 -38.44 -22.30
N THR A 875 -35.47 -39.38 -21.37
CA THR A 875 -36.58 -40.01 -20.64
C THR A 875 -36.60 -39.66 -19.15
N VAL A 876 -35.67 -38.82 -18.70
CA VAL A 876 -35.50 -38.43 -17.29
C VAL A 876 -36.22 -37.12 -17.03
N SER A 877 -37.09 -37.14 -16.02
CA SER A 877 -37.68 -35.92 -15.47
C SER A 877 -36.67 -35.15 -14.63
N GLY A 878 -36.77 -33.83 -14.59
CA GLY A 878 -35.87 -32.99 -13.79
C GLY A 878 -34.46 -32.95 -14.34
N TRP A 879 -34.25 -33.24 -15.62
CA TRP A 879 -32.93 -33.21 -16.26
C TRP A 879 -32.24 -31.84 -16.12
N THR A 880 -33.00 -30.74 -16.09
CA THR A 880 -32.46 -29.39 -15.86
C THR A 880 -31.90 -29.20 -14.46
N SER A 881 -32.34 -29.98 -13.46
CA SER A 881 -31.80 -29.89 -12.09
C SER A 881 -30.40 -30.45 -11.93
N ALA A 882 -29.89 -31.15 -12.95
CA ALA A 882 -28.51 -31.61 -13.02
C ALA A 882 -27.57 -30.55 -13.64
N ILE A 883 -28.10 -29.40 -14.08
CA ILE A 883 -27.34 -28.31 -14.71
C ILE A 883 -27.48 -27.06 -13.83
N ASP A 884 -26.46 -26.76 -13.03
CA ASP A 884 -26.51 -25.74 -11.97
C ASP A 884 -26.84 -24.34 -12.48
N GLU A 885 -26.43 -24.04 -13.70
CA GLU A 885 -26.64 -22.75 -14.31
C GLU A 885 -28.12 -22.54 -14.59
N ILE A 886 -28.89 -23.60 -14.91
CA ILE A 886 -30.31 -23.53 -15.22
C ILE A 886 -31.14 -23.46 -13.95
N ILE A 887 -31.64 -22.26 -13.63
CA ILE A 887 -32.50 -22.04 -12.45
C ILE A 887 -34.00 -22.06 -12.77
N PHE A 888 -34.38 -22.00 -14.06
CA PHE A 888 -35.79 -21.98 -14.45
C PHE A 888 -36.01 -22.49 -15.88
N GLY A 889 -37.14 -23.16 -16.10
CA GLY A 889 -37.48 -23.83 -17.35
C GLY A 889 -37.60 -25.36 -17.15
N PRO A 890 -37.83 -26.12 -18.23
CA PRO A 890 -37.99 -25.68 -19.62
C PRO A 890 -39.42 -25.15 -19.92
N LEU A 891 -39.51 -24.07 -20.72
CA LEU A 891 -40.78 -23.49 -21.17
C LEU A 891 -40.95 -23.66 -22.69
N GLU A 892 -41.85 -24.54 -23.08
CA GLU A 892 -42.15 -24.83 -24.48
C GLU A 892 -43.36 -23.99 -24.96
N TYR A 893 -43.39 -23.58 -26.22
CA TYR A 893 -44.53 -22.82 -26.77
C TYR A 893 -45.52 -23.73 -27.52
N ASP A 894 -46.75 -23.87 -27.01
CA ASP A 894 -47.82 -24.56 -27.75
C ASP A 894 -48.52 -23.61 -28.72
N ALA A 895 -48.22 -23.74 -30.01
CA ALA A 895 -48.76 -22.90 -31.07
C ALA A 895 -50.28 -23.04 -31.30
N ARG A 896 -50.91 -24.14 -30.88
CA ARG A 896 -52.38 -24.35 -31.01
C ARG A 896 -53.15 -23.41 -30.10
N ILE A 897 -52.67 -23.28 -28.87
CA ILE A 897 -53.30 -22.49 -27.80
C ILE A 897 -52.57 -21.17 -27.52
N ARG A 898 -51.41 -20.94 -28.17
CA ARG A 898 -50.61 -19.71 -28.14
C ARG A 898 -50.11 -19.33 -26.75
N THR A 899 -49.69 -20.31 -25.96
CA THR A 899 -49.17 -20.10 -24.60
C THR A 899 -47.91 -20.94 -24.37
N TYR A 900 -47.09 -20.51 -23.41
CA TYR A 900 -46.03 -21.36 -22.88
C TYR A 900 -46.60 -22.41 -21.94
N VAL A 901 -46.04 -23.61 -22.01
CA VAL A 901 -46.33 -24.77 -21.15
C VAL A 901 -45.02 -25.30 -20.58
N ASN A 902 -45.06 -25.78 -19.35
CA ASN A 902 -43.91 -26.46 -18.73
C ASN A 902 -44.07 -27.96 -18.97
N ASN A 903 -43.31 -28.49 -19.94
CA ASN A 903 -43.22 -29.91 -20.25
C ASN A 903 -41.83 -30.39 -19.83
N ASP A 904 -41.76 -31.30 -18.85
CA ASP A 904 -40.52 -31.90 -18.39
C ASP A 904 -40.60 -33.44 -18.48
N PRO A 905 -39.86 -34.07 -19.41
CA PRO A 905 -38.95 -33.45 -20.39
C PRO A 905 -39.67 -32.75 -21.57
N PRO A 906 -39.04 -31.78 -22.27
CA PRO A 906 -39.58 -31.09 -23.46
C PRO A 906 -39.97 -32.02 -24.61
N ARG A 907 -40.92 -31.63 -25.48
CA ARG A 907 -41.34 -32.45 -26.65
C ARG A 907 -40.20 -32.60 -27.65
N LEU A 908 -40.09 -33.81 -28.23
CA LEU A 908 -39.07 -34.11 -29.24
C LEU A 908 -39.27 -33.23 -30.47
N GLY A 909 -38.19 -32.59 -30.93
CA GLY A 909 -38.22 -31.67 -32.08
C GLY A 909 -38.84 -30.31 -31.78
N PHE A 910 -39.22 -30.00 -30.53
CA PHE A 910 -39.69 -28.68 -30.14
C PHE A 910 -38.60 -27.90 -29.37
N GLY A 911 -38.55 -26.59 -29.61
CA GLY A 911 -37.68 -25.69 -28.87
C GLY A 911 -38.34 -25.26 -27.56
N PHE A 912 -37.53 -24.85 -26.59
CA PHE A 912 -37.98 -24.39 -25.29
C PHE A 912 -37.03 -23.34 -24.71
N TRP A 913 -37.55 -22.54 -23.78
CA TRP A 913 -36.78 -21.56 -23.04
C TRP A 913 -36.29 -22.11 -21.71
N VAL A 914 -35.02 -21.85 -21.41
CA VAL A 914 -34.46 -21.98 -20.07
C VAL A 914 -33.84 -20.65 -19.66
N PHE A 915 -33.79 -20.38 -18.35
CA PHE A 915 -33.06 -19.26 -17.80
C PHE A 915 -31.85 -19.77 -17.03
N ALA A 916 -30.67 -19.34 -17.46
CA ALA A 916 -29.40 -19.69 -16.85
C ALA A 916 -28.78 -18.50 -16.11
N MET A 917 -28.10 -18.74 -14.99
CA MET A 917 -27.39 -17.69 -14.23
C MET A 917 -26.00 -17.41 -14.80
N ASN A 918 -25.33 -18.45 -15.30
CA ASN A 918 -23.99 -18.39 -15.88
C ASN A 918 -23.98 -19.04 -17.28
N GLU A 919 -22.86 -18.93 -17.98
CA GLU A 919 -22.62 -19.75 -19.18
C GLU A 919 -22.43 -21.22 -18.80
N PHE A 920 -22.87 -22.12 -19.68
CA PHE A 920 -22.75 -23.55 -19.46
C PHE A 920 -22.66 -24.32 -20.77
N THR A 921 -21.96 -25.44 -20.70
CA THR A 921 -21.95 -26.50 -21.70
C THR A 921 -22.29 -27.78 -20.97
N SER A 922 -23.28 -28.53 -21.45
CA SER A 922 -23.73 -29.75 -20.79
C SER A 922 -24.04 -30.84 -21.80
N GLU A 923 -23.58 -32.05 -21.50
CA GLU A 923 -23.92 -33.24 -22.26
C GLU A 923 -25.28 -33.78 -21.82
N ILE A 924 -26.09 -34.10 -22.83
CA ILE A 924 -27.44 -34.61 -22.68
C ILE A 924 -27.50 -36.01 -23.26
N GLY A 925 -27.47 -36.99 -22.36
CA GLY A 925 -27.65 -38.40 -22.71
C GLY A 925 -29.08 -38.73 -23.15
N GLY A 926 -29.24 -39.54 -24.18
CA GLY A 926 -30.54 -39.97 -24.66
C GLY A 926 -30.47 -40.67 -26.01
N ILE A 927 -31.54 -40.59 -26.80
CA ILE A 927 -31.53 -41.13 -28.17
C ILE A 927 -31.20 -40.02 -29.16
N PRO A 928 -30.07 -40.07 -29.89
CA PRO A 928 -29.79 -39.12 -30.96
C PRO A 928 -30.93 -39.12 -31.98
N ILE A 929 -31.52 -37.95 -32.19
CA ILE A 929 -32.61 -37.79 -33.17
C ILE A 929 -31.95 -37.45 -34.50
N THR A 930 -31.97 -38.34 -35.49
CA THR A 930 -31.38 -38.05 -36.81
C THR A 930 -32.40 -37.54 -37.83
N SER A 931 -33.70 -37.64 -37.52
CA SER A 931 -34.77 -37.09 -38.36
C SER A 931 -36.04 -36.97 -37.53
N ILE A 932 -36.84 -35.93 -37.74
CA ILE A 932 -38.11 -35.76 -37.03
C ILE A 932 -39.14 -35.00 -37.87
N SER A 933 -40.41 -35.32 -37.65
CA SER A 933 -41.54 -34.62 -38.26
C SER A 933 -42.32 -33.87 -37.18
N ILE A 934 -42.37 -32.54 -37.28
CA ILE A 934 -42.92 -31.63 -36.29
C ILE A 934 -44.23 -31.04 -36.83
N PRO A 935 -45.38 -31.19 -36.14
CA PRO A 935 -46.61 -30.51 -36.54
C PRO A 935 -46.48 -29.00 -36.33
N VAL A 936 -46.78 -28.23 -37.36
CA VAL A 936 -46.73 -26.76 -37.36
C VAL A 936 -48.12 -26.18 -37.63
N TYR A 937 -48.44 -25.08 -36.96
CA TYR A 937 -49.74 -24.43 -37.03
C TYR A 937 -49.63 -23.04 -37.63
N ARG A 938 -50.73 -22.51 -38.16
CA ARG A 938 -50.77 -21.16 -38.70
C ARG A 938 -50.35 -20.12 -37.65
N GLY A 939 -49.31 -19.37 -37.95
CA GLY A 939 -48.72 -18.37 -37.07
C GLY A 939 -47.28 -18.73 -36.67
N TRP A 940 -46.87 -18.26 -35.49
CA TRP A 940 -45.56 -18.54 -34.92
C TRP A 940 -45.51 -19.94 -34.30
N ASN A 941 -44.46 -20.69 -34.60
CA ASN A 941 -44.15 -21.99 -34.02
C ASN A 941 -42.74 -21.97 -33.47
N LEU A 942 -42.54 -22.66 -32.35
CA LEU A 942 -41.23 -22.86 -31.75
C LEU A 942 -40.79 -24.29 -32.04
N ILE A 943 -39.76 -24.42 -32.87
CA ILE A 943 -39.21 -25.70 -33.31
C ILE A 943 -37.83 -25.91 -32.68
N GLY A 944 -37.44 -27.17 -32.56
CA GLY A 944 -36.10 -27.56 -32.13
C GLY A 944 -35.24 -28.00 -33.29
N SER A 945 -34.20 -28.73 -32.97
CA SER A 945 -33.21 -29.29 -33.88
C SER A 945 -33.16 -30.82 -33.78
N ILE A 946 -32.22 -31.41 -34.53
CA ILE A 946 -31.90 -32.83 -34.51
C ILE A 946 -30.40 -33.01 -34.23
N SER A 947 -29.96 -34.19 -33.83
CA SER A 947 -28.55 -34.56 -33.63
C SER A 947 -27.89 -34.87 -34.98
N SER A 948 -27.60 -33.81 -35.75
CA SER A 948 -26.89 -33.87 -37.02
C SER A 948 -26.13 -32.56 -37.25
N ASP A 949 -24.92 -32.66 -37.82
CA ASP A 949 -24.08 -31.52 -38.21
C ASP A 949 -24.61 -30.78 -39.46
N SER A 950 -25.51 -31.42 -40.22
CA SER A 950 -26.11 -30.83 -41.41
C SER A 950 -27.60 -31.16 -41.45
N ILE A 951 -28.42 -30.16 -41.14
CA ILE A 951 -29.87 -30.32 -41.01
C ILE A 951 -30.54 -29.73 -42.25
N THR A 952 -31.28 -30.57 -42.96
CA THR A 952 -32.16 -30.15 -44.05
C THR A 952 -33.61 -30.15 -43.59
N TYR A 953 -34.43 -29.31 -44.21
CA TYR A 953 -35.84 -29.24 -43.87
C TYR A 953 -36.75 -29.07 -45.07
N HIS A 954 -37.94 -29.65 -44.98
CA HIS A 954 -39.02 -29.43 -45.93
C HIS A 954 -40.37 -29.43 -45.23
N THR A 955 -41.41 -28.92 -45.91
CA THR A 955 -42.75 -28.81 -45.33
C THR A 955 -43.78 -29.55 -46.16
N ASP A 956 -44.82 -30.06 -45.51
CA ASP A 956 -46.02 -30.61 -46.12
C ASP A 956 -47.27 -29.89 -45.59
N PRO A 957 -48.01 -29.11 -46.42
CA PRO A 957 -47.72 -28.81 -47.83
C PRO A 957 -46.44 -28.00 -48.03
N SER A 958 -45.80 -28.14 -49.20
CA SER A 958 -44.56 -27.42 -49.51
C SER A 958 -44.78 -25.90 -49.51
N GLY A 959 -43.91 -25.15 -48.83
CA GLY A 959 -43.86 -23.68 -48.88
C GLY A 959 -44.78 -22.98 -47.89
N ILE A 960 -45.27 -23.69 -46.86
CA ILE A 960 -46.07 -23.06 -45.79
C ILE A 960 -45.22 -22.20 -44.85
N MET A 961 -43.94 -22.52 -44.71
CA MET A 961 -42.95 -21.80 -43.92
C MET A 961 -42.33 -20.68 -44.74
N LEU A 962 -42.23 -19.49 -44.15
CA LEU A 962 -41.49 -18.37 -44.76
C LEU A 962 -39.98 -18.63 -44.59
N THR A 963 -39.34 -19.13 -45.64
CA THR A 963 -37.95 -19.64 -45.61
C THR A 963 -36.90 -18.60 -45.18
N ASP A 964 -37.16 -17.31 -45.37
CA ASP A 964 -36.25 -16.22 -44.98
C ASP A 964 -36.54 -15.68 -43.55
N MET A 965 -37.29 -16.44 -42.74
CA MET A 965 -37.78 -16.02 -41.42
C MET A 965 -37.61 -17.12 -40.36
N ILE A 966 -36.43 -17.75 -40.33
CA ILE A 966 -35.99 -18.59 -39.20
C ILE A 966 -35.28 -17.67 -38.23
N PHE A 967 -35.83 -17.51 -37.04
CA PHE A 967 -35.23 -16.67 -36.01
C PHE A 967 -34.63 -17.53 -34.91
N GLU A 968 -33.35 -17.31 -34.63
CA GLU A 968 -32.67 -17.84 -33.46
C GLU A 968 -32.50 -16.75 -32.42
N TRP A 969 -32.27 -17.17 -31.17
CA TRP A 969 -31.91 -16.25 -30.10
C TRP A 969 -30.38 -16.17 -29.99
N SER A 970 -29.83 -14.96 -30.16
CA SER A 970 -28.40 -14.71 -29.97
C SER A 970 -28.14 -14.26 -28.53
N CYS A 971 -27.37 -15.06 -27.82
CA CYS A 971 -26.93 -14.73 -26.47
C CYS A 971 -26.01 -13.50 -26.43
N GLU A 972 -25.14 -13.33 -27.44
CA GLU A 972 -24.24 -12.17 -27.54
C GLU A 972 -24.99 -10.83 -27.64
N THR A 973 -26.11 -10.82 -28.38
CA THR A 973 -26.87 -9.59 -28.63
C THR A 973 -28.10 -9.44 -27.73
N GLY A 974 -28.54 -10.52 -27.06
CA GLY A 974 -29.79 -10.55 -26.29
C GLY A 974 -31.02 -10.28 -27.14
N ALA A 975 -30.99 -10.67 -28.41
CA ALA A 975 -32.02 -10.39 -29.40
C ALA A 975 -32.18 -11.54 -30.40
N TYR A 976 -33.32 -11.54 -31.10
CA TYR A 976 -33.52 -12.45 -32.22
C TYR A 976 -32.73 -12.01 -33.44
N GLN A 977 -32.06 -12.96 -34.07
CA GLN A 977 -31.41 -12.80 -35.37
C GLN A 977 -31.89 -13.84 -36.37
N LEU A 978 -31.63 -13.63 -37.66
CA LEU A 978 -31.95 -14.62 -38.68
C LEU A 978 -30.89 -15.73 -38.66
N ALA A 979 -31.34 -16.97 -38.52
CA ALA A 979 -30.48 -18.13 -38.59
C ALA A 979 -30.08 -18.42 -40.04
N SER A 980 -28.80 -18.69 -40.30
CA SER A 980 -28.33 -19.15 -41.62
C SER A 980 -28.64 -20.63 -41.84
N GLU A 981 -28.61 -21.41 -40.77
CA GLU A 981 -28.86 -22.85 -40.76
C GLU A 981 -29.47 -23.28 -39.42
N ILE A 982 -30.03 -24.49 -39.39
CA ILE A 982 -30.50 -25.11 -38.14
C ILE A 982 -29.33 -25.92 -37.60
N GLU A 983 -28.94 -25.63 -36.36
CA GLU A 983 -27.85 -26.28 -35.64
C GLU A 983 -28.42 -27.14 -34.52
N SER A 984 -27.69 -28.20 -34.15
CA SER A 984 -28.06 -29.07 -33.05
C SER A 984 -28.06 -28.32 -31.71
N GLY A 985 -28.94 -28.71 -30.77
CA GLY A 985 -29.05 -28.10 -29.45
C GLY A 985 -29.76 -26.74 -29.38
N LYS A 986 -29.98 -26.05 -30.52
CA LYS A 986 -30.62 -24.72 -30.58
C LYS A 986 -32.12 -24.79 -30.89
N GLY A 987 -32.88 -23.81 -30.40
CA GLY A 987 -34.29 -23.64 -30.72
C GLY A 987 -34.54 -22.48 -31.69
N TYR A 988 -35.60 -22.57 -32.49
CA TYR A 988 -35.90 -21.60 -33.55
C TYR A 988 -37.36 -21.21 -33.60
N TRP A 989 -37.62 -19.94 -33.90
CA TRP A 989 -38.94 -19.44 -34.25
C TRP A 989 -39.13 -19.43 -35.76
N ILE A 990 -40.25 -20.01 -36.19
CA ILE A 990 -40.67 -20.00 -37.59
C ILE A 990 -42.11 -19.49 -37.73
N PHE A 991 -42.40 -18.85 -38.85
CA PHE A 991 -43.76 -18.42 -39.18
C PHE A 991 -44.35 -19.27 -40.30
N CYS A 992 -45.48 -19.90 -40.02
CA CYS A 992 -46.23 -20.72 -40.98
C CYS A 992 -47.53 -20.03 -41.40
N THR A 993 -47.82 -20.05 -42.70
CA THR A 993 -49.00 -19.40 -43.30
C THR A 993 -50.30 -20.20 -43.12
N GLN A 994 -50.18 -21.51 -42.87
CA GLN A 994 -51.25 -22.46 -42.61
C GLN A 994 -50.73 -23.64 -41.78
N ASP A 995 -51.61 -24.55 -41.38
CA ASP A 995 -51.25 -25.77 -40.65
C ASP A 995 -50.59 -26.77 -41.61
N GLY A 996 -49.65 -27.57 -41.10
CA GLY A 996 -48.93 -28.60 -41.85
C GLY A 996 -47.91 -29.32 -40.99
N VAL A 997 -46.93 -29.95 -41.64
CA VAL A 997 -45.84 -30.69 -41.00
C VAL A 997 -44.51 -30.16 -41.51
N LEU A 998 -43.55 -29.95 -40.60
CA LEU A 998 -42.15 -29.67 -40.89
C LEU A 998 -41.35 -30.96 -40.70
N HIS A 999 -40.61 -31.37 -41.72
CA HIS A 999 -39.70 -32.50 -41.67
C HIS A 999 -38.27 -31.97 -41.55
N LEU A 1000 -37.53 -32.46 -40.57
CA LEU A 1000 -36.09 -32.25 -40.38
C LEU A 1000 -35.37 -33.58 -40.66
N GLU A 1001 -34.34 -33.54 -41.50
CA GLU A 1001 -33.54 -34.69 -41.95
C GLU A 1001 -32.05 -34.39 -41.98
#